data_AF-M7AK25-F1
#
_entry.id   AF-M7AK25-F1
#
_cell.length_a   1.000
_cell.length_b   1.000
_cell.length_c   1.000
_cell.angle_alpha   90.00
_cell.angle_beta   90.00
_cell.angle_gamma   90.00
#
_symmetry.space_group_name_H-M   'P 1'
#
loop_
_entity.id
_entity.type
_entity.pdbx_description
1 polymer ?
#
loop_
_entity_poly.entity_id
_entity_poly.type
_entity_poly.pdbx_seq_one_letter_code
_entity_poly.pdbx_strand_id
1 'polypeptide(L)'
;MAFLKAPLKRFNEAAAYAPSPGFYELKSSEALKGPVSFDKSQRFRKQKSRQLRKQKGEMESQPNLNSETNDCLPKTARRLKSLGSTIRALVRERGEQDKRLQALEEDFMKSEAKLTAAVREKTSLSANVASLEKQLLELTRTNEFLKSKFSEDGTQKKMSSLCMELMKLRNKMEAKNKTNQSSTVRGYWKNPIHYMRGSINPEGPDSPGQYNVLAKQEDMEMKLQAVQRNLVHSKGKVAQLEEKLTATERDKVEEKSDTEKLLEYITELSGVAEQIEKYKLDLLHMEQILAQKDQDIVALKDCFTTKEEELSKLIKELYERCQLLEQEKEEQEHQKLQQKQEEIYSQLQQEKELSTSMYQKLLEFQEEMKNERLLLEEELEEAMDELDKLHIKEEKLDKLVKHLEQENKSRAEELAQMEAKLKGFVKRVTLTVACNEFGNTNANPRKNAELERTNETHSKAILQMQEEHSNTLRKLGESVTEFESYKGSMTEEMACLQLDNSSLQEKLVELRKAGQDTQQQLQELEHAKDKAKEEYARMLLDAQTKLALKEAEIRRTKESCIAQITKLQAKLEEQTEDFKKQLEVERSRKTVDEKVAAGFKEEIQTWRTLYEDLHNKTKPFQQQLDAFEAEKNALMNEHGVAQEELNKLSDAYAKLLGHQNQRQKIKHVMKLKDENAQLKQEVSKLRAQVAKEKQAQRELQEQLHEIQGIRRFDSSKAFQHDSKENVAPKTPLKEDLKVSCPLIGPFGQVPDRLPELLNLLQEDANIPNRRVLITGATGLLGRAVYKEFNENNWHAVGCGYSRARPKFERVNLLDSIGVHDIIQDFQPHVIVHCAAERRPDVVESQADVVSQLNVTASGNLAKEAAGVGAFLIYISTDYVFDGTNPPYKESDAPNPLNLYGKTKLEGEKTVLENNEGAAVLRIPVLYGEVEKLEESAVTVMFDKVQFSNKSANMDHWQQRFPTNVKDVASVCRQLSEKRMLDPSIKGTFHWSGNEQMTKYEMACTIADAFNLPSSHLRPITDSPVVGALRPRNAQLDCSKLEMLGIGQRTPFRVGIRESLWPFLVDKRWRQTVFH
;
A
#
# COMPACT_ATOMS: atom_id res chain seq x y z
N MET A 1 -24.52 61.46 -45.41
CA MET A 1 -24.70 61.60 -43.95
C MET A 1 -24.22 60.27 -43.37
N ALA A 2 -23.07 60.14 -42.70
CA ALA A 2 -22.53 60.87 -41.52
C ALA A 2 -23.35 60.54 -40.25
N PHE A 3 -22.78 60.22 -39.08
CA PHE A 3 -21.44 60.44 -38.49
C PHE A 3 -20.90 59.18 -37.76
N LEU A 4 -19.67 59.09 -37.22
CA LEU A 4 -18.31 59.34 -37.75
C LEU A 4 -17.23 58.85 -36.74
N LYS A 5 -16.13 58.26 -37.24
CA LYS A 5 -14.76 58.13 -36.66
C LYS A 5 -14.50 57.56 -35.24
N ALA A 6 -13.54 56.63 -35.18
CA ALA A 6 -12.73 56.30 -33.99
C ALA A 6 -11.56 57.31 -33.80
N PRO A 7 -10.63 57.11 -32.83
CA PRO A 7 -9.39 56.41 -33.20
C PRO A 7 -8.73 55.53 -32.11
N LEU A 8 -7.61 54.91 -32.50
CA LEU A 8 -6.70 54.03 -31.75
C LEU A 8 -5.34 54.72 -31.49
N LYS A 9 -4.53 54.17 -30.54
CA LYS A 9 -3.04 54.32 -30.41
C LYS A 9 -2.51 55.71 -29.95
N ARG A 10 -1.32 55.86 -29.29
CA ARG A 10 -0.34 54.92 -28.68
C ARG A 10 0.71 55.64 -27.77
N PHE A 11 1.33 54.84 -26.90
CA PHE A 11 2.73 54.89 -26.37
C PHE A 11 3.23 55.96 -25.38
N ASN A 12 4.11 55.46 -24.50
CA ASN A 12 5.01 56.09 -23.50
C ASN A 12 4.32 56.87 -22.37
N GLU A 13 4.84 56.93 -21.14
CA GLU A 13 6.18 56.54 -20.61
C GLU A 13 6.05 55.74 -19.29
N ALA A 14 7.15 55.43 -18.58
CA ALA A 14 7.12 54.49 -17.44
C ALA A 14 7.92 54.95 -16.20
N ALA A 15 7.39 54.72 -14.98
CA ALA A 15 8.14 54.49 -13.72
C ALA A 15 7.20 54.20 -12.51
N ALA A 16 7.82 53.81 -11.39
CA ALA A 16 7.30 53.84 -10.00
C ALA A 16 6.22 52.81 -9.55
N TYR A 17 6.73 51.69 -9.05
CA TYR A 17 6.14 50.68 -8.17
C TYR A 17 5.10 51.14 -7.12
N ALA A 18 4.17 50.23 -6.81
CA ALA A 18 3.50 50.11 -5.51
C ALA A 18 3.85 48.73 -4.87
N PRO A 19 3.85 48.60 -3.53
CA PRO A 19 4.50 47.46 -2.84
C PRO A 19 3.63 46.19 -2.70
N SER A 20 4.26 45.10 -2.24
CA SER A 20 3.65 43.78 -2.06
C SER A 20 2.77 43.66 -0.80
N PRO A 21 1.87 42.65 -0.73
CA PRO A 21 1.06 42.40 0.46
C PRO A 21 1.89 41.75 1.57
N GLY A 22 1.92 42.36 2.75
CA GLY A 22 2.50 41.80 3.97
C GLY A 22 1.67 42.16 5.20
N PHE A 23 1.60 41.23 6.16
CA PHE A 23 1.12 41.36 7.54
C PHE A 23 0.23 42.56 7.91
N TYR A 24 -1.03 42.27 8.25
CA TYR A 24 -1.88 43.15 9.07
C TYR A 24 -2.19 42.50 10.41
N GLU A 25 -1.71 43.12 11.48
CA GLU A 25 -2.20 42.95 12.85
C GLU A 25 -2.64 44.32 13.36
N LEU A 26 -3.86 44.44 13.91
CA LEU A 26 -4.33 45.67 14.57
C LEU A 26 -5.49 45.34 15.52
N LYS A 27 -5.52 45.98 16.69
CA LYS A 27 -6.58 45.82 17.71
C LYS A 27 -7.13 47.18 18.17
N SER A 28 -8.47 47.21 18.30
CA SER A 28 -9.27 47.95 19.29
C SER A 28 -9.12 49.48 19.49
N SER A 29 -10.17 50.19 19.05
CA SER A 29 -11.11 50.98 19.90
C SER A 29 -10.72 52.34 20.52
N GLU A 30 -11.28 53.42 19.95
CA GLU A 30 -11.88 54.60 20.62
C GLU A 30 -12.95 55.23 19.67
N ALA A 31 -13.96 56.02 20.06
CA ALA A 31 -14.76 56.09 21.29
C ALA A 31 -16.10 56.88 21.06
N LEU A 32 -17.14 56.53 21.82
CA LEU A 32 -18.32 57.33 22.26
C LEU A 32 -19.05 58.35 21.32
N LYS A 33 -20.37 58.17 21.18
CA LYS A 33 -21.38 59.26 21.18
C LYS A 33 -22.60 58.89 22.05
N GLY A 34 -23.37 59.89 22.46
CA GLY A 34 -24.24 59.88 23.65
C GLY A 34 -25.68 59.31 23.52
N PRO A 35 -26.48 59.42 24.60
CA PRO A 35 -27.67 58.58 24.82
C PRO A 35 -29.04 59.26 24.63
N VAL A 36 -30.09 58.44 24.50
CA VAL A 36 -31.51 58.80 24.76
C VAL A 36 -32.17 57.64 25.51
N SER A 37 -33.06 57.94 26.46
CA SER A 37 -33.77 56.97 27.31
C SER A 37 -35.20 56.66 26.81
N PHE A 38 -35.76 55.50 27.18
CA PHE A 38 -37.02 55.43 27.94
C PHE A 38 -37.18 54.07 28.68
N ASP A 39 -38.32 53.85 29.31
CA ASP A 39 -38.54 53.04 30.53
C ASP A 39 -39.43 51.79 30.34
N LYS A 40 -39.47 50.91 31.36
CA LYS A 40 -40.39 49.77 31.64
C LYS A 40 -40.02 48.41 31.00
N SER A 41 -40.01 47.27 31.72
CA SER A 41 -40.20 47.06 33.18
C SER A 41 -39.66 45.70 33.72
N GLN A 42 -39.54 45.57 35.04
CA GLN A 42 -39.03 44.41 35.80
C GLN A 42 -40.13 43.32 36.12
N ARG A 43 -40.02 42.63 37.28
CA ARG A 43 -40.88 41.56 37.87
C ARG A 43 -40.66 40.16 37.24
N PHE A 44 -40.05 39.17 37.89
CA PHE A 44 -39.59 39.05 39.29
C PHE A 44 -38.12 38.56 39.37
N ARG A 45 -37.46 38.80 40.51
CA ARG A 45 -36.14 38.28 40.87
C ARG A 45 -36.08 38.01 42.38
N LYS A 46 -35.09 37.20 42.78
CA LYS A 46 -34.55 36.92 44.13
C LYS A 46 -35.02 35.59 44.74
N GLN A 47 -34.15 34.60 44.96
CA GLN A 47 -32.83 34.52 45.65
C GLN A 47 -32.98 34.12 47.13
N LYS A 48 -32.18 33.13 47.55
CA LYS A 48 -31.34 33.12 48.76
C LYS A 48 -30.21 32.12 48.50
N SER A 49 -28.92 32.47 48.37
CA SER A 49 -28.02 33.38 49.10
C SER A 49 -27.40 32.77 50.36
N ARG A 50 -26.07 32.77 50.37
CA ARG A 50 -25.10 32.20 51.32
C ARG A 50 -25.41 32.27 52.83
N GLN A 51 -24.76 31.32 53.50
CA GLN A 51 -24.52 31.17 54.93
C GLN A 51 -24.16 32.45 55.71
N LEU A 52 -24.57 32.45 56.98
CA LEU A 52 -23.89 32.95 58.18
C LEU A 52 -22.98 34.19 58.07
N ARG A 53 -23.33 35.21 58.87
CA ARG A 53 -22.61 35.46 60.13
C ARG A 53 -23.61 35.86 61.22
N LYS A 54 -23.43 35.33 62.44
CA LYS A 54 -24.12 35.74 63.68
C LYS A 54 -23.11 36.45 64.59
N GLN A 55 -23.57 37.44 65.34
CA GLN A 55 -23.04 37.76 66.67
C GLN A 55 -24.21 37.95 67.67
N LYS A 56 -23.84 37.99 68.95
CA LYS A 56 -24.60 37.73 70.21
C LYS A 56 -25.82 38.63 70.51
N GLY A 57 -26.55 38.26 71.58
CA GLY A 57 -27.76 38.89 72.15
C GLY A 57 -28.99 37.98 71.93
N GLU A 58 -29.67 37.39 72.92
CA GLU A 58 -30.41 37.93 74.10
C GLU A 58 -31.71 38.66 73.68
N MET A 59 -32.91 38.38 74.22
CA MET A 59 -33.34 37.41 75.26
C MET A 59 -34.86 37.09 75.17
N GLU A 60 -35.27 35.90 75.64
CA GLU A 60 -36.62 35.52 76.14
C GLU A 60 -37.90 35.38 75.27
N SER A 61 -38.86 34.65 75.90
CA SER A 61 -40.30 34.45 75.63
C SER A 61 -40.76 33.34 74.63
N GLN A 62 -41.58 32.45 75.20
CA GLN A 62 -42.40 31.38 74.61
C GLN A 62 -43.87 31.90 74.42
N PRO A 63 -44.87 31.19 73.82
CA PRO A 63 -45.10 29.73 73.93
C PRO A 63 -45.74 28.95 72.75
N ASN A 64 -45.75 27.62 72.94
CA ASN A 64 -46.67 26.55 72.50
C ASN A 64 -47.73 26.75 71.39
N LEU A 65 -47.88 25.69 70.58
CA LEU A 65 -49.17 25.01 70.39
C LEU A 65 -48.96 23.52 70.00
N ASN A 66 -49.88 22.64 70.40
CA ASN A 66 -49.83 21.17 70.25
C ASN A 66 -50.88 20.66 69.24
N SER A 67 -50.59 19.53 68.58
CA SER A 67 -51.50 18.42 68.16
C SER A 67 -50.75 17.53 67.15
N GLU A 68 -50.51 16.23 67.36
CA GLU A 68 -51.45 15.12 67.09
C GLU A 68 -51.84 15.00 65.58
N THR A 69 -51.83 13.86 64.88
CA THR A 69 -52.01 12.44 65.29
C THR A 69 -51.29 11.41 64.37
N ASN A 70 -51.17 10.16 64.86
CA ASN A 70 -51.23 8.85 64.14
C ASN A 70 -50.01 8.27 63.38
N ASP A 71 -49.72 7.02 63.71
CA ASP A 71 -48.76 6.10 63.07
C ASP A 71 -49.28 5.45 61.78
N CYS A 72 -48.37 5.20 60.80
CA CYS A 72 -48.09 3.85 60.27
C CYS A 72 -46.80 3.83 59.40
N LEU A 73 -46.34 2.62 59.02
CA LEU A 73 -45.31 2.30 58.01
C LEU A 73 -43.82 2.66 58.31
N PRO A 74 -43.14 1.97 59.26
CA PRO A 74 -41.71 2.19 59.55
C PRO A 74 -40.71 1.78 58.44
N LYS A 75 -41.13 1.00 57.43
CA LYS A 75 -40.23 0.37 56.44
C LYS A 75 -39.87 1.29 55.25
N THR A 76 -40.80 2.13 54.79
CA THR A 76 -40.58 3.07 53.66
C THR A 76 -39.64 4.21 54.05
N ALA A 77 -39.82 4.80 55.24
CA ALA A 77 -38.97 5.88 55.74
C ALA A 77 -37.48 5.48 55.87
N ARG A 78 -37.18 4.22 56.21
CA ARG A 78 -35.80 3.70 56.23
C ARG A 78 -35.20 3.58 54.83
N ARG A 79 -35.96 3.08 53.85
CA ARG A 79 -35.53 3.06 52.43
C ARG A 79 -35.31 4.48 51.88
N LEU A 80 -36.17 5.44 52.20
CA LEU A 80 -35.99 6.85 51.80
C LEU A 80 -34.76 7.50 52.44
N LYS A 81 -34.47 7.25 53.73
CA LYS A 81 -33.22 7.72 54.36
C LYS A 81 -31.97 7.08 53.75
N SER A 82 -32.02 5.78 53.44
CA SER A 82 -30.95 5.05 52.74
C SER A 82 -30.71 5.62 51.34
N LEU A 83 -31.73 5.66 50.48
CA LEU A 83 -31.65 6.19 49.12
C LEU A 83 -31.16 7.65 49.10
N GLY A 84 -31.67 8.48 50.02
CA GLY A 84 -31.19 9.86 50.19
C GLY A 84 -29.72 9.95 50.63
N SER A 85 -29.19 8.97 51.36
CA SER A 85 -27.76 8.89 51.69
C SER A 85 -26.91 8.48 50.49
N THR A 86 -27.38 7.52 49.67
CA THR A 86 -26.74 7.09 48.42
C THR A 86 -26.69 8.22 47.40
N ILE A 87 -27.80 8.94 47.20
CA ILE A 87 -27.84 10.12 46.31
C ILE A 87 -26.85 11.20 46.79
N ARG A 88 -26.74 11.43 48.11
CA ARG A 88 -25.73 12.35 48.66
C ARG A 88 -24.29 11.82 48.57
N ALA A 89 -24.07 10.51 48.41
CA ALA A 89 -22.74 9.97 48.07
C ALA A 89 -22.42 10.26 46.60
N LEU A 90 -23.29 9.81 45.68
CA LEU A 90 -23.12 9.98 44.23
C LEU A 90 -22.98 11.45 43.79
N VAL A 91 -23.70 12.39 44.43
CA VAL A 91 -23.55 13.84 44.16
C VAL A 91 -22.22 14.40 44.65
N ARG A 92 -21.62 13.85 45.73
CA ARG A 92 -20.27 14.25 46.16
C ARG A 92 -19.21 13.63 45.27
N GLU A 93 -19.35 12.35 44.93
CA GLU A 93 -18.46 11.64 44.01
C GLU A 93 -18.42 12.31 42.64
N ARG A 94 -19.57 12.67 42.07
CA ARG A 94 -19.63 13.46 40.83
C ARG A 94 -18.99 14.85 40.99
N GLY A 95 -19.24 15.53 42.10
CA GLY A 95 -18.56 16.79 42.44
C GLY A 95 -17.05 16.68 42.75
N GLU A 96 -16.50 15.47 42.84
CA GLU A 96 -15.06 15.20 42.84
C GLU A 96 -14.57 14.81 41.44
N GLN A 97 -15.34 14.05 40.66
CA GLN A 97 -15.07 13.77 39.25
C GLN A 97 -15.01 15.07 38.43
N ASP A 98 -15.96 15.97 38.58
CA ASP A 98 -16.00 17.28 37.90
C ASP A 98 -14.75 18.12 38.23
N LYS A 99 -14.23 18.05 39.47
CA LYS A 99 -12.98 18.72 39.87
C LYS A 99 -11.73 18.06 39.29
N ARG A 100 -11.71 16.72 39.21
CA ARG A 100 -10.61 15.99 38.55
C ARG A 100 -10.58 16.30 37.06
N LEU A 101 -11.75 16.42 36.42
CA LEU A 101 -11.88 16.86 35.04
C LEU A 101 -11.30 18.27 34.87
N GLN A 102 -11.73 19.23 35.69
CA GLN A 102 -11.24 20.61 35.62
C GLN A 102 -9.72 20.74 35.87
N ALA A 103 -9.15 19.93 36.77
CA ALA A 103 -7.70 19.86 36.98
C ALA A 103 -6.96 19.29 35.75
N LEU A 104 -7.51 18.25 35.11
CA LEU A 104 -6.97 17.69 33.87
C LEU A 104 -7.09 18.66 32.69
N GLU A 105 -8.15 19.45 32.62
CA GLU A 105 -8.30 20.55 31.64
C GLU A 105 -7.22 21.63 31.85
N GLU A 106 -6.98 22.06 33.10
CA GLU A 106 -5.91 23.00 33.39
C GLU A 106 -4.52 22.45 33.03
N ASP A 107 -4.23 21.18 33.34
CA ASP A 107 -2.94 20.56 33.02
C ASP A 107 -2.79 20.27 31.51
N PHE A 108 -3.89 19.99 30.81
CA PHE A 108 -3.91 19.93 29.35
C PHE A 108 -3.55 21.29 28.75
N MET A 109 -4.19 22.39 29.19
CA MET A 109 -3.87 23.76 28.74
C MET A 109 -2.40 24.13 29.03
N LYS A 110 -1.84 23.72 30.18
CA LYS A 110 -0.42 23.89 30.49
C LYS A 110 0.48 23.07 29.54
N SER A 111 0.06 21.88 29.12
CA SER A 111 0.80 21.04 28.16
C SER A 111 0.74 21.60 26.73
N GLU A 112 -0.40 22.12 26.29
CA GLU A 112 -0.59 22.77 24.99
C GLU A 112 0.24 24.05 24.87
N ALA A 113 0.29 24.86 25.93
CA ALA A 113 1.16 26.04 26.00
C ALA A 113 2.65 25.67 25.88
N LYS A 114 3.10 24.61 26.57
CA LYS A 114 4.47 24.08 26.46
C LYS A 114 4.78 23.57 25.06
N LEU A 115 3.87 22.81 24.45
CA LEU A 115 4.01 22.31 23.07
C LEU A 115 4.10 23.47 22.08
N THR A 116 3.27 24.50 22.24
CA THR A 116 3.28 25.71 21.40
C THR A 116 4.59 26.48 21.52
N ALA A 117 5.19 26.54 22.70
CA ALA A 117 6.52 27.12 22.90
C ALA A 117 7.61 26.29 22.21
N ALA A 118 7.63 24.98 22.42
CA ALA A 118 8.60 24.07 21.80
C ALA A 118 8.50 24.04 20.27
N VAL A 119 7.30 24.18 19.69
CA VAL A 119 7.09 24.32 18.25
C VAL A 119 7.73 25.62 17.73
N ARG A 120 7.56 26.76 18.42
CA ARG A 120 8.19 28.04 18.05
C ARG A 120 9.72 27.96 18.11
N GLU A 121 10.26 27.33 19.15
CA GLU A 121 11.70 27.10 19.31
C GLU A 121 12.25 26.19 18.19
N LYS A 122 11.54 25.09 17.87
CA LYS A 122 11.88 24.25 16.71
C LYS A 122 11.84 25.02 15.40
N THR A 123 10.89 25.95 15.20
CA THR A 123 10.86 26.81 14.01
C THR A 123 12.06 27.76 13.95
N SER A 124 12.47 28.38 15.06
CA SER A 124 13.67 29.24 15.06
C SER A 124 14.96 28.44 14.86
N LEU A 125 15.06 27.24 15.45
CA LEU A 125 16.19 26.33 15.21
C LEU A 125 16.24 25.88 13.75
N SER A 126 15.09 25.58 13.13
CA SER A 126 15.02 25.23 11.70
C SER A 126 15.45 26.39 10.79
N ALA A 127 15.15 27.64 11.15
CA ALA A 127 15.64 28.81 10.42
C ALA A 127 17.15 29.01 10.58
N ASN A 128 17.69 28.75 11.78
CA ASN A 128 19.14 28.77 12.03
C ASN A 128 19.86 27.66 11.25
N VAL A 129 19.30 26.45 11.19
CA VAL A 129 19.84 25.34 10.38
C VAL A 129 19.86 25.73 8.90
N ALA A 130 18.77 26.24 8.33
CA ALA A 130 18.75 26.69 6.93
C ALA A 130 19.77 27.81 6.64
N SER A 131 20.05 28.68 7.61
CA SER A 131 21.10 29.71 7.51
C SER A 131 22.51 29.11 7.55
N LEU A 132 22.74 28.11 8.42
CA LEU A 132 24.01 27.38 8.51
C LEU A 132 24.26 26.50 7.28
N GLU A 133 23.22 25.85 6.73
CA GLU A 133 23.29 25.12 5.45
C GLU A 133 23.66 26.05 4.29
N LYS A 134 23.09 27.26 4.24
CA LYS A 134 23.48 28.28 3.27
C LYS A 134 24.95 28.70 3.45
N GLN A 135 25.40 28.95 4.68
CA GLN A 135 26.80 29.25 4.96
C GLN A 135 27.74 28.09 4.63
N LEU A 136 27.32 26.83 4.83
CA LEU A 136 28.06 25.64 4.47
C LEU A 136 28.16 25.47 2.95
N LEU A 137 27.11 25.78 2.20
CA LEU A 137 27.11 25.80 0.74
C LEU A 137 28.03 26.91 0.20
N GLU A 138 28.00 28.08 0.82
CA GLU A 138 28.84 29.23 0.47
C GLU A 138 30.32 28.95 0.80
N LEU A 139 30.60 28.37 1.97
CA LEU A 139 31.94 27.88 2.33
C LEU A 139 32.41 26.76 1.39
N THR A 140 31.57 25.78 1.07
CA THR A 140 31.89 24.71 0.11
C THR A 140 32.26 25.30 -1.24
N ARG A 141 31.47 26.24 -1.76
CA ARG A 141 31.79 26.96 -3.01
C ARG A 141 33.09 27.75 -2.92
N THR A 142 33.39 28.41 -1.79
CA THR A 142 34.71 29.04 -1.62
C THR A 142 35.84 28.01 -1.53
N ASN A 143 35.59 26.82 -0.98
CA ASN A 143 36.57 25.73 -0.93
C ASN A 143 36.78 25.07 -2.29
N GLU A 144 35.75 24.97 -3.12
CA GLU A 144 35.85 24.52 -4.52
C GLU A 144 36.56 25.57 -5.39
N PHE A 145 36.24 26.86 -5.21
CA PHE A 145 36.92 27.97 -5.87
C PHE A 145 38.40 28.07 -5.44
N LEU A 146 38.70 27.88 -4.15
CA LEU A 146 40.07 27.80 -3.65
C LEU A 146 40.78 26.55 -4.16
N LYS A 147 40.14 25.38 -4.15
CA LYS A 147 40.70 24.16 -4.76
C LYS A 147 41.03 24.37 -6.23
N SER A 148 40.12 24.95 -7.02
CA SER A 148 40.37 25.36 -8.41
C SER A 148 41.58 26.31 -8.52
N LYS A 149 41.60 27.38 -7.70
CA LYS A 149 42.72 28.33 -7.63
C LYS A 149 44.06 27.76 -7.14
N PHE A 150 44.05 26.61 -6.45
CA PHE A 150 45.26 25.91 -5.99
C PHE A 150 45.61 24.67 -6.84
N SER A 151 44.68 24.16 -7.66
CA SER A 151 44.92 23.06 -8.61
C SER A 151 45.45 23.56 -9.96
N GLU A 152 45.18 24.83 -10.32
CA GLU A 152 45.75 25.44 -11.52
C GLU A 152 47.22 25.86 -11.31
N ASP A 153 48.10 24.87 -11.46
CA ASP A 153 49.43 24.96 -12.11
C ASP A 153 50.56 25.77 -11.41
N GLY A 154 50.23 26.79 -10.60
CA GLY A 154 51.18 27.77 -10.08
C GLY A 154 52.14 27.26 -9.01
N THR A 155 51.77 26.22 -8.24
CA THR A 155 52.62 25.62 -7.20
C THR A 155 53.56 24.57 -7.78
N GLN A 156 53.05 23.68 -8.64
CA GLN A 156 53.82 22.59 -9.24
C GLN A 156 54.88 23.11 -10.22
N LYS A 157 54.58 24.15 -11.02
CA LYS A 157 55.59 24.82 -11.86
C LYS A 157 56.69 25.53 -11.05
N LYS A 158 56.36 26.19 -9.93
CA LYS A 158 57.35 26.79 -9.02
C LYS A 158 58.24 25.73 -8.36
N MET A 159 57.65 24.62 -7.93
CA MET A 159 58.38 23.51 -7.32
C MET A 159 59.32 22.81 -8.32
N SER A 160 58.88 22.54 -9.55
CA SER A 160 59.74 22.04 -10.63
C SER A 160 60.86 23.02 -11.01
N SER A 161 60.58 24.33 -11.01
CA SER A 161 61.60 25.36 -11.25
C SER A 161 62.68 25.37 -10.16
N LEU A 162 62.27 25.33 -8.88
CA LEU A 162 63.18 25.22 -7.73
C LEU A 162 64.00 23.92 -7.74
N CYS A 163 63.39 22.78 -8.09
CA CYS A 163 64.14 21.52 -8.27
C CYS A 163 65.19 21.62 -9.39
N MET A 164 64.89 22.33 -10.48
CA MET A 164 65.82 22.54 -11.59
C MET A 164 66.92 23.55 -11.27
N GLU A 165 66.65 24.57 -10.44
CA GLU A 165 67.66 25.45 -9.84
C GLU A 165 68.57 24.70 -8.87
N LEU A 166 68.01 23.86 -8.00
CA LEU A 166 68.75 23.03 -7.06
C LEU A 166 69.64 22.01 -7.78
N MET A 167 69.21 21.42 -8.90
CA MET A 167 70.08 20.62 -9.77
C MET A 167 71.24 21.45 -10.35
N LYS A 168 71.00 22.68 -10.82
CA LYS A 168 72.08 23.55 -11.34
C LYS A 168 73.08 23.94 -10.26
N LEU A 169 72.61 24.22 -9.03
CA LEU A 169 73.47 24.53 -7.88
C LEU A 169 74.25 23.30 -7.40
N ARG A 170 73.60 22.14 -7.33
CA ARG A 170 74.25 20.85 -7.03
C ARG A 170 75.37 20.55 -8.04
N ASN A 171 75.10 20.67 -9.34
CA ASN A 171 76.11 20.43 -10.37
C ASN A 171 77.27 21.44 -10.31
N LYS A 172 77.02 22.69 -9.90
CA LYS A 172 78.08 23.67 -9.58
C LYS A 172 78.91 23.30 -8.34
N MET A 173 78.31 22.69 -7.31
CA MET A 173 79.06 22.18 -6.15
C MET A 173 79.87 20.92 -6.49
N GLU A 174 79.30 19.97 -7.23
CA GLU A 174 80.02 18.78 -7.70
C GLU A 174 81.20 19.14 -8.62
N ALA A 175 81.07 20.19 -9.44
CA ALA A 175 82.18 20.75 -10.22
C ALA A 175 83.27 21.41 -9.35
N LYS A 176 82.92 22.10 -8.26
CA LYS A 176 83.89 22.66 -7.29
C LYS A 176 84.57 21.59 -6.44
N ASN A 177 83.88 20.52 -6.07
CA ASN A 177 84.49 19.40 -5.35
C ASN A 177 85.50 18.64 -6.23
N LYS A 178 85.31 18.63 -7.56
CA LYS A 178 86.30 18.08 -8.52
C LYS A 178 87.54 18.96 -8.74
N THR A 179 87.56 20.22 -8.29
CA THR A 179 88.74 21.11 -8.42
C THR A 179 89.55 21.31 -7.13
N ASN A 180 89.06 20.85 -5.97
CA ASN A 180 89.74 21.03 -4.68
C ASN A 180 90.64 19.85 -4.24
N GLN A 181 90.98 18.91 -5.12
CA GLN A 181 91.97 17.84 -4.84
C GLN A 181 93.35 18.14 -5.46
N SER A 182 94.01 19.22 -4.99
CA SER A 182 95.45 19.47 -5.16
C SER A 182 95.98 20.56 -4.20
N SER A 183 97.30 20.58 -3.97
CA SER A 183 98.09 21.63 -3.27
C SER A 183 97.91 21.84 -1.74
N THR A 184 98.31 20.83 -0.96
CA THR A 184 99.35 20.89 0.10
C THR A 184 99.64 22.19 0.90
N VAL A 185 99.16 22.23 2.16
CA VAL A 185 99.89 22.47 3.44
C VAL A 185 101.13 23.41 3.50
N ARG A 186 101.13 24.45 4.39
CA ARG A 186 101.97 24.54 5.66
C ARG A 186 102.07 25.95 6.35
N GLY A 187 101.54 26.10 7.58
CA GLY A 187 102.39 26.46 8.76
C GLY A 187 102.29 27.79 9.58
N TYR A 188 101.87 27.65 10.86
CA TYR A 188 102.43 28.18 12.14
C TYR A 188 102.53 29.69 12.59
N TRP A 189 101.69 30.05 13.60
CA TRP A 189 101.93 30.77 14.90
C TRP A 189 102.66 32.15 15.05
N LYS A 190 101.99 33.18 15.66
CA LYS A 190 102.32 33.91 16.94
C LYS A 190 101.56 35.24 17.21
N ASN A 191 101.46 35.65 18.49
CA ASN A 191 101.02 36.97 19.05
C ASN A 191 102.28 37.88 19.36
N PRO A 192 102.26 39.15 19.91
CA PRO A 192 101.19 39.95 20.57
C PRO A 192 101.16 41.52 20.41
N ILE A 193 100.12 42.17 20.99
CA ILE A 193 99.94 43.52 21.61
C ILE A 193 100.94 44.71 21.34
N HIS A 194 100.47 45.90 20.88
CA HIS A 194 100.52 47.22 21.62
C HIS A 194 99.94 48.49 20.90
N TYR A 195 99.88 49.60 21.65
CA TYR A 195 99.32 50.95 21.41
C TYR A 195 100.13 51.88 20.47
N MET A 196 99.48 52.94 19.92
CA MET A 196 100.11 54.25 19.64
C MET A 196 99.11 55.42 19.50
N ARG A 197 99.46 56.61 20.04
CA ARG A 197 99.04 57.97 19.64
C ARG A 197 100.04 58.99 20.23
N GLY A 198 100.22 60.18 19.64
CA GLY A 198 101.34 61.08 20.03
C GLY A 198 101.07 62.59 20.08
N SER A 199 101.89 63.24 20.93
CA SER A 199 102.55 64.56 20.85
C SER A 199 101.81 65.86 20.46
N ILE A 200 102.00 66.94 21.26
CA ILE A 200 102.79 68.17 20.94
C ILE A 200 102.86 69.11 22.19
N ASN A 201 103.64 70.20 22.13
CA ASN A 201 104.28 71.00 23.22
C ASN A 201 103.98 72.54 23.03
N PRO A 202 104.61 73.59 23.67
CA PRO A 202 105.49 73.74 24.87
C PRO A 202 105.27 75.07 25.76
N GLU A 203 106.27 75.41 26.62
CA GLU A 203 106.75 76.77 27.09
C GLU A 203 106.29 77.47 28.43
N GLY A 204 107.15 78.39 28.96
CA GLY A 204 107.13 79.08 30.30
C GLY A 204 107.44 80.60 30.22
N PRO A 205 108.19 81.33 31.12
CA PRO A 205 108.82 81.00 32.44
C PRO A 205 108.84 82.13 33.56
N ASP A 206 109.46 81.84 34.73
CA ASP A 206 110.24 82.70 35.70
C ASP A 206 109.69 83.91 36.55
N SER A 207 110.56 84.43 37.46
CA SER A 207 110.34 85.31 38.65
C SER A 207 111.33 86.53 38.66
N PRO A 208 111.77 87.25 39.76
CA PRO A 208 111.33 87.41 41.18
C PRO A 208 111.36 88.89 41.73
N GLY A 209 111.20 89.10 43.06
CA GLY A 209 111.98 90.14 43.80
C GLY A 209 111.25 91.21 44.67
N GLN A 210 111.78 91.45 45.89
CA GLN A 210 111.51 92.62 46.77
C GLN A 210 112.76 92.95 47.60
N TYR A 211 113.02 94.23 47.92
CA TYR A 211 112.90 94.82 49.28
C TYR A 211 113.40 96.28 49.33
N ASN A 212 112.95 97.03 50.34
CA ASN A 212 113.26 98.45 50.58
C ASN A 212 113.29 98.72 52.11
N VAL A 213 113.96 99.77 52.60
CA VAL A 213 114.15 99.99 54.06
C VAL A 213 114.15 101.49 54.46
N LEU A 214 113.71 101.74 55.71
CA LEU A 214 113.84 102.97 56.51
C LEU A 214 112.91 104.18 56.20
N ALA A 215 111.65 104.08 56.67
CA ALA A 215 110.82 105.24 57.06
C ALA A 215 109.76 104.83 58.12
N LYS A 216 110.21 104.41 59.32
CA LYS A 216 109.32 103.85 60.37
C LYS A 216 108.95 104.88 61.44
N GLN A 217 107.92 105.70 61.19
CA GLN A 217 107.15 106.34 62.28
C GLN A 217 105.66 106.50 61.88
N GLU A 218 105.39 107.08 60.71
CA GLU A 218 104.04 107.28 60.13
C GLU A 218 103.38 105.96 59.67
N ASP A 219 104.20 104.93 59.44
CA ASP A 219 103.84 103.56 59.04
C ASP A 219 102.85 102.86 60.00
N MET A 220 102.77 103.27 61.27
CA MET A 220 102.00 102.53 62.29
C MET A 220 100.48 102.74 62.21
N GLU A 221 100.00 103.97 61.96
CA GLU A 221 98.55 104.22 61.78
C GLU A 221 98.04 103.74 60.41
N MET A 222 98.86 103.92 59.37
CA MET A 222 98.64 103.32 58.05
C MET A 222 98.47 101.79 58.13
N LYS A 223 99.30 101.11 58.93
CA LYS A 223 99.19 99.67 59.19
C LYS A 223 97.90 99.29 59.91
N LEU A 224 97.44 100.08 60.87
CA LEU A 224 96.22 99.78 61.62
C LEU A 224 94.97 99.84 60.70
N GLN A 225 94.89 100.84 59.82
CA GLN A 225 93.86 100.85 58.77
C GLN A 225 94.03 99.73 57.73
N ALA A 226 95.27 99.38 57.36
CA ALA A 226 95.52 98.30 56.41
C ALA A 226 95.09 96.94 56.98
N VAL A 227 95.34 96.66 58.27
CA VAL A 227 94.85 95.46 58.96
C VAL A 227 93.31 95.44 58.99
N GLN A 228 92.66 96.58 59.27
CA GLN A 228 91.20 96.70 59.24
C GLN A 228 90.63 96.31 57.86
N ARG A 229 91.22 96.83 56.77
CA ARG A 229 90.81 96.50 55.38
C ARG A 229 91.10 95.05 55.02
N ASN A 230 92.26 94.52 55.42
CA ASN A 230 92.65 93.13 55.17
C ASN A 230 91.73 92.13 55.89
N LEU A 231 91.21 92.47 57.07
CA LEU A 231 90.24 91.64 57.81
C LEU A 231 88.86 91.61 57.15
N VAL A 232 88.42 92.70 56.53
CA VAL A 232 87.19 92.72 55.71
C VAL A 232 87.39 91.91 54.43
N HIS A 233 88.55 92.06 53.77
CA HIS A 233 88.88 91.31 52.56
C HIS A 233 89.02 89.81 52.80
N SER A 234 89.60 89.38 53.94
CA SER A 234 89.70 87.96 54.28
C SER A 234 88.34 87.35 54.60
N LYS A 235 87.46 88.05 55.34
CA LYS A 235 86.06 87.62 55.54
C LYS A 235 85.29 87.47 54.23
N GLY A 236 85.46 88.40 53.29
CA GLY A 236 84.87 88.28 51.95
C GLY A 236 85.36 87.05 51.18
N LYS A 237 86.65 86.70 51.29
CA LYS A 237 87.22 85.49 50.69
C LYS A 237 86.74 84.20 51.37
N VAL A 238 86.55 84.20 52.69
CA VAL A 238 85.98 83.03 53.41
C VAL A 238 84.57 82.74 52.91
N ALA A 239 83.68 83.75 52.85
CA ALA A 239 82.33 83.58 52.32
C ALA A 239 82.30 83.03 50.88
N GLN A 240 83.19 83.51 50.00
CA GLN A 240 83.32 83.01 48.62
C GLN A 240 83.88 81.58 48.51
N LEU A 241 84.57 81.09 49.55
CA LEU A 241 85.05 79.70 49.62
C LEU A 241 83.98 78.78 50.19
N GLU A 242 83.23 79.23 51.20
CA GLU A 242 82.07 78.53 51.77
C GLU A 242 80.98 78.33 50.70
N GLU A 243 80.65 79.38 49.93
CA GLU A 243 79.70 79.29 48.81
C GLU A 243 80.12 78.22 47.78
N LYS A 244 81.38 78.22 47.36
CA LYS A 244 81.95 77.24 46.41
C LYS A 244 82.01 75.82 46.98
N LEU A 245 82.21 75.67 48.29
CA LEU A 245 82.15 74.37 48.94
C LEU A 245 80.72 73.81 48.85
N THR A 246 79.71 74.60 49.22
CA THR A 246 78.30 74.16 49.14
C THR A 246 77.81 73.89 47.71
N ALA A 247 78.40 74.54 46.70
CA ALA A 247 78.15 74.21 45.29
C ALA A 247 78.72 72.82 44.94
N THR A 248 80.03 72.62 45.17
CA THR A 248 80.70 71.34 44.85
C THR A 248 80.27 70.15 45.71
N GLU A 249 79.54 70.38 46.82
CA GLU A 249 78.83 69.35 47.56
C GLU A 249 77.49 68.95 46.91
N ARG A 250 76.77 69.89 46.26
CA ARG A 250 75.54 69.57 45.50
C ARG A 250 75.83 68.79 44.24
N ASP A 251 76.84 69.21 43.46
CA ASP A 251 77.23 68.55 42.21
C ASP A 251 77.49 67.04 42.44
N LYS A 252 78.19 66.70 43.54
CA LYS A 252 78.50 65.32 43.95
C LYS A 252 77.30 64.51 44.46
N VAL A 253 76.19 65.16 44.81
CA VAL A 253 74.94 64.48 45.18
C VAL A 253 74.12 64.19 43.92
N GLU A 254 74.12 65.08 42.92
CA GLU A 254 73.50 64.81 41.62
C GLU A 254 74.24 63.70 40.86
N GLU A 255 75.58 63.74 40.79
CA GLU A 255 76.39 62.65 40.19
C GLU A 255 76.05 61.27 40.80
N LYS A 256 75.92 61.20 42.14
CA LYS A 256 75.53 59.95 42.82
C LYS A 256 74.14 59.49 42.40
N SER A 257 73.15 60.39 42.41
CA SER A 257 71.77 60.07 42.04
C SER A 257 71.69 59.50 40.61
N ASP A 258 72.50 60.00 39.68
CA ASP A 258 72.53 59.49 38.31
C ASP A 258 73.29 58.17 38.17
N THR A 259 74.33 57.92 38.98
CA THR A 259 74.96 56.58 39.03
C THR A 259 74.04 55.50 39.60
N GLU A 260 73.16 55.83 40.55
CA GLU A 260 72.19 54.88 41.12
C GLU A 260 71.12 54.49 40.07
N LYS A 261 70.56 55.46 39.35
CA LYS A 261 69.61 55.23 38.23
C LYS A 261 70.22 54.38 37.11
N LEU A 262 71.51 54.58 36.81
CA LEU A 262 72.23 53.76 35.83
C LEU A 262 72.36 52.29 36.28
N LEU A 263 72.54 52.04 37.58
CA LEU A 263 72.65 50.69 38.13
C LEU A 263 71.31 49.93 38.07
N GLU A 264 70.21 50.62 38.35
CA GLU A 264 68.83 50.13 38.22
C GLU A 264 68.52 49.76 36.76
N TYR A 265 68.82 50.66 35.81
CA TYR A 265 68.61 50.40 34.38
C TYR A 265 69.49 49.24 33.83
N ILE A 266 70.70 49.06 34.36
CA ILE A 266 71.55 47.91 34.03
C ILE A 266 70.93 46.59 34.53
N THR A 267 70.34 46.57 35.73
CA THR A 267 69.71 45.37 36.27
C THR A 267 68.40 45.01 35.56
N GLU A 268 67.60 45.99 35.14
CA GLU A 268 66.47 45.75 34.21
C GLU A 268 66.93 45.12 32.88
N LEU A 269 68.00 45.64 32.27
CA LEU A 269 68.52 45.12 31.01
C LEU A 269 69.05 43.68 31.13
N SER A 270 69.65 43.31 32.27
CA SER A 270 70.04 41.91 32.54
C SER A 270 68.84 40.97 32.57
N GLY A 271 67.76 41.31 33.29
CA GLY A 271 66.55 40.48 33.33
C GLY A 271 65.87 40.32 31.96
N VAL A 272 65.91 41.36 31.12
CA VAL A 272 65.43 41.28 29.73
C VAL A 272 66.31 40.36 28.87
N ALA A 273 67.63 40.32 29.10
CA ALA A 273 68.53 39.44 28.36
C ALA A 273 68.27 37.95 28.66
N GLU A 274 68.09 37.58 29.94
CA GLU A 274 67.73 36.22 30.36
C GLU A 274 66.41 35.75 29.73
N GLN A 275 65.40 36.63 29.71
CA GLN A 275 64.10 36.35 29.11
C GLN A 275 64.17 36.16 27.58
N ILE A 276 65.05 36.90 26.89
CA ILE A 276 65.32 36.71 25.45
C ILE A 276 66.00 35.36 25.18
N GLU A 277 66.96 34.96 26.03
CA GLU A 277 67.64 33.67 25.89
C GLU A 277 66.69 32.49 26.11
N LYS A 278 65.74 32.62 27.05
CA LYS A 278 64.64 31.65 27.20
C LYS A 278 63.77 31.54 25.95
N TYR A 279 63.27 32.66 25.40
CA TYR A 279 62.45 32.61 24.18
C TYR A 279 63.18 32.04 22.97
N LYS A 280 64.51 32.23 22.88
CA LYS A 280 65.34 31.60 21.86
C LYS A 280 65.38 30.07 21.98
N LEU A 281 65.36 29.55 23.21
CA LEU A 281 65.27 28.10 23.48
C LEU A 281 63.88 27.56 23.12
N ASP A 282 62.81 28.27 23.51
CA ASP A 282 61.43 27.92 23.18
C ASP A 282 61.20 27.88 21.65
N LEU A 283 61.78 28.83 20.91
CA LEU A 283 61.73 28.86 19.43
C LEU A 283 62.44 27.66 18.80
N LEU A 284 63.66 27.32 19.25
CA LEU A 284 64.39 26.14 18.78
C LEU A 284 63.60 24.83 19.01
N HIS A 285 62.87 24.73 20.12
CA HIS A 285 62.01 23.58 20.38
C HIS A 285 60.79 23.53 19.43
N MET A 286 60.17 24.68 19.15
CA MET A 286 59.07 24.78 18.19
C MET A 286 59.52 24.47 16.75
N GLU A 287 60.72 24.88 16.34
CA GLU A 287 61.31 24.53 15.04
C GLU A 287 61.52 23.01 14.90
N GLN A 288 61.96 22.33 15.96
CA GLN A 288 62.08 20.86 15.98
C GLN A 288 60.71 20.16 15.86
N ILE A 289 59.68 20.67 16.55
CA ILE A 289 58.32 20.13 16.46
C ILE A 289 57.75 20.30 15.05
N LEU A 290 57.97 21.46 14.42
CA LEU A 290 57.55 21.72 13.03
C LEU A 290 58.25 20.76 12.06
N ALA A 291 59.57 20.60 12.16
CA ALA A 291 60.33 19.69 11.33
C ALA A 291 59.86 18.23 11.44
N GLN A 292 59.47 17.77 12.65
CA GLN A 292 58.85 16.46 12.82
C GLN A 292 57.46 16.39 12.17
N LYS A 293 56.63 17.43 12.30
CA LYS A 293 55.28 17.44 11.70
C LYS A 293 55.33 17.48 10.17
N ASP A 294 56.31 18.13 9.57
CA ASP A 294 56.54 18.07 8.12
C ASP A 294 56.91 16.65 7.65
N GLN A 295 57.72 15.90 8.42
CA GLN A 295 58.01 14.49 8.14
C GLN A 295 56.75 13.61 8.26
N ASP A 296 55.95 13.79 9.32
CA ASP A 296 54.68 13.09 9.49
C ASP A 296 53.72 13.34 8.31
N ILE A 297 53.68 14.58 7.80
CA ILE A 297 52.85 14.97 6.64
C ILE A 297 53.34 14.33 5.34
N VAL A 298 54.65 14.15 5.14
CA VAL A 298 55.19 13.43 3.98
C VAL A 298 54.83 11.94 4.07
N ALA A 299 55.08 11.29 5.21
CA ALA A 299 54.75 9.88 5.41
C ALA A 299 53.25 9.58 5.22
N LEU A 300 52.37 10.51 5.65
CA LEU A 300 50.93 10.40 5.39
C LEU A 300 50.58 10.54 3.91
N LYS A 301 51.22 11.44 3.15
CA LYS A 301 50.99 11.59 1.70
C LYS A 301 51.39 10.33 0.94
N ASP A 302 52.54 9.73 1.27
CA ASP A 302 53.02 8.49 0.65
C ASP A 302 52.11 7.30 1.00
N CYS A 303 51.47 7.33 2.17
CA CYS A 303 50.43 6.37 2.55
C CYS A 303 49.10 6.59 1.79
N PHE A 304 48.74 7.83 1.47
CA PHE A 304 47.56 8.12 0.65
C PHE A 304 47.76 7.71 -0.81
N THR A 305 48.89 8.05 -1.44
CA THR A 305 49.14 7.70 -2.86
C THR A 305 49.19 6.19 -3.07
N THR A 306 49.83 5.44 -2.18
CA THR A 306 49.82 3.96 -2.23
C THR A 306 48.41 3.37 -2.07
N LYS A 307 47.51 4.01 -1.30
CA LYS A 307 46.10 3.61 -1.22
C LYS A 307 45.26 4.02 -2.43
N GLU A 308 45.57 5.14 -3.08
CA GLU A 308 44.96 5.51 -4.37
C GLU A 308 45.36 4.52 -5.47
N GLU A 309 46.61 4.04 -5.49
CA GLU A 309 47.08 3.00 -6.40
C GLU A 309 46.42 1.64 -6.15
N GLU A 310 46.31 1.20 -4.88
CA GLU A 310 45.57 -0.02 -4.51
C GLU A 310 44.10 0.04 -4.95
N LEU A 311 43.41 1.15 -4.69
CA LEU A 311 42.01 1.35 -5.09
C LEU A 311 41.85 1.39 -6.61
N SER A 312 42.75 2.06 -7.33
CA SER A 312 42.78 2.12 -8.80
C SER A 312 42.95 0.73 -9.42
N LYS A 313 43.75 -0.15 -8.80
CA LYS A 313 43.86 -1.56 -9.20
C LYS A 313 42.58 -2.34 -8.92
N LEU A 314 42.01 -2.22 -7.71
CA LEU A 314 40.78 -2.92 -7.33
C LEU A 314 39.59 -2.55 -8.23
N ILE A 315 39.48 -1.28 -8.63
CA ILE A 315 38.44 -0.79 -9.54
C ILE A 315 38.54 -1.46 -10.93
N LYS A 316 39.76 -1.70 -11.44
CA LYS A 316 39.96 -2.42 -12.71
C LYS A 316 39.57 -3.89 -12.60
N GLU A 317 40.03 -4.56 -11.55
CA GLU A 317 39.68 -5.97 -11.28
C GLU A 317 38.17 -6.17 -11.12
N LEU A 318 37.47 -5.20 -10.52
CA LEU A 318 36.00 -5.19 -10.45
C LEU A 318 35.36 -4.94 -11.82
N TYR A 319 35.89 -4.04 -12.64
CA TYR A 319 35.34 -3.73 -13.96
C TYR A 319 35.46 -4.92 -14.92
N GLU A 320 36.63 -5.55 -14.99
CA GLU A 320 36.87 -6.78 -15.77
C GLU A 320 35.93 -7.91 -15.32
N ARG A 321 35.73 -8.05 -13.99
CA ARG A 321 34.80 -9.05 -13.44
C ARG A 321 33.33 -8.74 -13.73
N CYS A 322 32.93 -7.47 -13.84
CA CYS A 322 31.58 -7.11 -14.25
C CYS A 322 31.33 -7.50 -15.71
N GLN A 323 32.29 -7.26 -16.62
CA GLN A 323 32.15 -7.65 -18.03
C GLN A 323 32.02 -9.17 -18.22
N LEU A 324 32.78 -9.96 -17.45
CA LEU A 324 32.63 -11.42 -17.46
C LEU A 324 31.26 -11.88 -16.93
N LEU A 325 30.76 -11.26 -15.86
CA LEU A 325 29.42 -11.56 -15.32
C LEU A 325 28.28 -11.12 -16.25
N GLU A 326 28.48 -10.07 -17.05
CA GLU A 326 27.54 -9.67 -18.11
C GLU A 326 27.50 -10.73 -19.23
N GLN A 327 28.67 -11.23 -19.68
CA GLN A 327 28.74 -12.31 -20.67
C GLN A 327 28.14 -13.63 -20.16
N GLU A 328 28.49 -14.06 -18.94
CA GLU A 328 27.88 -15.26 -18.32
C GLU A 328 26.35 -15.12 -18.17
N LYS A 329 25.85 -13.91 -17.91
CA LYS A 329 24.41 -13.63 -17.84
C LYS A 329 23.75 -13.68 -19.22
N GLU A 330 24.38 -13.14 -20.26
CA GLU A 330 23.87 -13.20 -21.64
C GLU A 330 23.80 -14.64 -22.15
N GLU A 331 24.83 -15.45 -21.92
CA GLU A 331 24.81 -16.89 -22.24
C GLU A 331 23.71 -17.64 -21.46
N GLN A 332 23.56 -17.38 -20.16
CA GLN A 332 22.50 -17.99 -19.35
C GLN A 332 21.09 -17.55 -19.79
N GLU A 333 20.88 -16.30 -20.17
CA GLU A 333 19.59 -15.82 -20.67
C GLU A 333 19.27 -16.40 -22.05
N HIS A 334 20.27 -16.53 -22.94
CA HIS A 334 20.11 -17.20 -24.22
C HIS A 334 19.78 -18.70 -24.06
N GLN A 335 20.50 -19.41 -23.18
CA GLN A 335 20.27 -20.82 -22.89
C GLN A 335 18.89 -21.06 -22.24
N LYS A 336 18.44 -20.17 -21.35
CA LYS A 336 17.07 -20.19 -20.79
C LYS A 336 16.00 -19.91 -21.84
N LEU A 337 16.27 -19.03 -22.82
CA LEU A 337 15.38 -18.83 -23.96
C LEU A 337 15.27 -20.10 -24.83
N GLN A 338 16.41 -20.74 -25.11
CA GLN A 338 16.47 -21.95 -25.94
C GLN A 338 15.76 -23.13 -25.26
N GLN A 339 15.98 -23.35 -23.96
CA GLN A 339 15.25 -24.36 -23.18
C GLN A 339 13.73 -24.11 -23.20
N LYS A 340 13.28 -22.85 -23.04
CA LYS A 340 11.86 -22.50 -23.16
C LYS A 340 11.31 -22.71 -24.57
N GLN A 341 12.11 -22.48 -25.61
CA GLN A 341 11.71 -22.72 -27.00
C GLN A 341 11.54 -24.21 -27.27
N GLU A 342 12.42 -25.06 -26.75
CA GLU A 342 12.33 -26.52 -26.81
C GLU A 342 11.13 -27.06 -25.99
N GLU A 343 10.91 -26.51 -24.79
CA GLU A 343 9.75 -26.84 -23.93
C GLU A 343 8.41 -26.47 -24.60
N ILE A 344 8.29 -25.27 -25.17
CA ILE A 344 7.11 -24.84 -25.93
C ILE A 344 6.91 -25.71 -27.18
N TYR A 345 7.99 -26.09 -27.86
CA TYR A 345 7.90 -26.99 -29.02
C TYR A 345 7.41 -28.39 -28.62
N SER A 346 7.87 -28.91 -27.47
CA SER A 346 7.41 -30.17 -26.90
C SER A 346 5.94 -30.12 -26.50
N GLN A 347 5.50 -29.06 -25.83
CA GLN A 347 4.08 -28.85 -25.47
C GLN A 347 3.19 -28.74 -26.72
N LEU A 348 3.61 -27.97 -27.74
CA LEU A 348 2.90 -27.85 -29.01
C LEU A 348 2.83 -29.18 -29.78
N GLN A 349 3.87 -30.01 -29.68
CA GLN A 349 3.88 -31.35 -30.27
C GLN A 349 2.93 -32.29 -29.51
N GLN A 350 2.92 -32.25 -28.18
CA GLN A 350 2.00 -33.02 -27.35
C GLN A 350 0.53 -32.62 -27.60
N GLU A 351 0.21 -31.33 -27.71
CA GLU A 351 -1.15 -30.87 -28.06
C GLU A 351 -1.57 -31.30 -29.47
N LYS A 352 -0.64 -31.33 -30.45
CA LYS A 352 -0.93 -31.88 -31.79
C LYS A 352 -1.27 -33.37 -31.73
N GLU A 353 -0.52 -34.15 -30.96
CA GLU A 353 -0.74 -35.60 -30.80
C GLU A 353 -2.05 -35.90 -30.04
N LEU A 354 -2.39 -35.06 -29.06
CA LEU A 354 -3.68 -35.13 -28.35
C LEU A 354 -4.84 -34.75 -29.27
N SER A 355 -4.65 -33.73 -30.11
CA SER A 355 -5.61 -33.30 -31.13
C SER A 355 -5.82 -34.37 -32.21
N THR A 356 -4.77 -34.97 -32.78
CA THR A 356 -4.93 -36.05 -33.76
C THR A 356 -5.54 -37.30 -33.14
N SER A 357 -5.19 -37.67 -31.91
CA SER A 357 -5.87 -38.76 -31.18
C SER A 357 -7.37 -38.47 -30.97
N MET A 358 -7.73 -37.22 -30.67
CA MET A 358 -9.13 -36.82 -30.51
C MET A 358 -9.89 -36.81 -31.84
N TYR A 359 -9.28 -36.34 -32.94
CA TYR A 359 -9.85 -36.45 -34.29
C TYR A 359 -10.02 -37.92 -34.72
N GLN A 360 -9.05 -38.78 -34.41
CA GLN A 360 -9.10 -40.19 -34.77
C GLN A 360 -10.21 -40.93 -34.01
N LYS A 361 -10.38 -40.67 -32.71
CA LYS A 361 -11.53 -41.17 -31.93
C LYS A 361 -12.87 -40.64 -32.44
N LEU A 362 -12.91 -39.42 -32.96
CA LEU A 362 -14.12 -38.85 -33.56
C LEU A 362 -14.45 -39.53 -34.90
N LEU A 363 -13.43 -39.96 -35.65
CA LEU A 363 -13.59 -40.77 -36.87
C LEU A 363 -14.03 -42.21 -36.54
N GLU A 364 -13.38 -42.86 -35.56
CA GLU A 364 -13.76 -44.18 -35.04
C GLU A 364 -15.22 -44.18 -34.57
N PHE A 365 -15.63 -43.20 -33.76
CA PHE A 365 -17.02 -43.01 -33.34
C PHE A 365 -17.97 -42.69 -34.51
N GLN A 366 -17.51 -42.01 -35.58
CA GLN A 366 -18.31 -41.83 -36.80
C GLN A 366 -18.50 -43.14 -37.57
N GLU A 367 -17.52 -44.06 -37.56
CA GLU A 367 -17.68 -45.39 -38.15
C GLU A 367 -18.57 -46.29 -37.27
N GLU A 368 -18.40 -46.30 -35.95
CA GLU A 368 -19.31 -47.00 -35.02
C GLU A 368 -20.76 -46.53 -35.20
N MET A 369 -21.03 -45.22 -35.16
CA MET A 369 -22.38 -44.67 -35.36
C MET A 369 -22.95 -44.96 -36.75
N LYS A 370 -22.10 -45.11 -37.77
CA LYS A 370 -22.50 -45.47 -39.13
C LYS A 370 -22.79 -46.96 -39.27
N ASN A 371 -22.06 -47.80 -38.54
CA ASN A 371 -22.28 -49.25 -38.47
C ASN A 371 -23.52 -49.58 -37.64
N GLU A 372 -23.76 -48.92 -36.51
CA GLU A 372 -25.02 -49.02 -35.76
C GLU A 372 -26.21 -48.58 -36.62
N ARG A 373 -26.08 -47.48 -37.38
CA ARG A 373 -27.12 -47.07 -38.33
C ARG A 373 -27.35 -48.11 -39.43
N LEU A 374 -26.30 -48.67 -40.01
CA LEU A 374 -26.41 -49.73 -41.02
C LEU A 374 -27.10 -50.97 -40.45
N LEU A 375 -26.76 -51.39 -39.23
CA LEU A 375 -27.41 -52.51 -38.55
C LEU A 375 -28.90 -52.23 -38.28
N LEU A 376 -29.25 -51.01 -37.83
CA LEU A 376 -30.65 -50.60 -37.64
C LEU A 376 -31.41 -50.45 -38.97
N GLU A 377 -30.73 -50.15 -40.07
CA GLU A 377 -31.31 -50.12 -41.42
C GLU A 377 -31.51 -51.55 -41.95
N GLU A 378 -30.58 -52.49 -41.68
CA GLU A 378 -30.75 -53.93 -41.96
C GLU A 378 -31.86 -54.57 -41.10
N GLU A 379 -31.94 -54.28 -39.80
CA GLU A 379 -33.04 -54.74 -38.92
C GLU A 379 -34.40 -54.18 -39.37
N LEU A 380 -34.44 -52.94 -39.88
CA LEU A 380 -35.65 -52.33 -40.43
C LEU A 380 -36.04 -52.95 -41.79
N GLU A 381 -35.06 -53.21 -42.66
CA GLU A 381 -35.27 -53.89 -43.95
C GLU A 381 -35.77 -55.33 -43.71
N GLU A 382 -35.17 -56.09 -42.78
CA GLU A 382 -35.67 -57.42 -42.38
C GLU A 382 -37.10 -57.36 -41.80
N ALA A 383 -37.41 -56.38 -40.95
CA ALA A 383 -38.76 -56.19 -40.40
C ALA A 383 -39.79 -55.79 -41.47
N MET A 384 -39.39 -55.03 -42.50
CA MET A 384 -40.22 -54.72 -43.66
C MET A 384 -40.40 -55.94 -44.58
N ASP A 385 -39.35 -56.73 -44.78
CA ASP A 385 -39.39 -57.95 -45.59
C ASP A 385 -40.20 -59.06 -44.88
N GLU A 386 -40.17 -59.13 -43.54
CA GLU A 386 -41.12 -59.88 -42.71
C GLU A 386 -42.56 -59.36 -42.85
N LEU A 387 -42.78 -58.04 -42.86
CA LEU A 387 -44.09 -57.43 -43.05
C LEU A 387 -44.68 -57.74 -44.44
N ASP A 388 -43.88 -57.71 -45.50
CA ASP A 388 -44.30 -58.12 -46.85
C ASP A 388 -44.56 -59.63 -46.93
N LYS A 389 -43.74 -60.46 -46.29
CA LYS A 389 -44.03 -61.91 -46.12
C LYS A 389 -45.35 -62.12 -45.36
N LEU A 390 -45.68 -61.27 -44.38
CA LEU A 390 -46.94 -61.30 -43.64
C LEU A 390 -48.12 -60.78 -44.47
N HIS A 391 -47.97 -59.73 -45.27
CA HIS A 391 -49.00 -59.29 -46.21
C HIS A 391 -49.25 -60.32 -47.32
N ILE A 392 -48.22 -61.00 -47.83
CA ILE A 392 -48.37 -62.13 -48.76
C ILE A 392 -49.07 -63.32 -48.10
N LYS A 393 -48.85 -63.56 -46.79
CA LYS A 393 -49.61 -64.56 -46.01
C LYS A 393 -51.05 -64.11 -45.79
N GLU A 394 -51.31 -62.85 -45.48
CA GLU A 394 -52.63 -62.25 -45.30
C GLU A 394 -53.44 -62.29 -46.60
N GLU A 395 -52.86 -61.90 -47.73
CA GLU A 395 -53.52 -61.93 -49.04
C GLU A 395 -53.84 -63.38 -49.49
N LYS A 396 -53.00 -64.36 -49.08
CA LYS A 396 -53.31 -65.80 -49.22
C LYS A 396 -54.42 -66.25 -48.26
N LEU A 397 -54.43 -65.76 -47.02
CA LEU A 397 -55.47 -66.06 -46.04
C LEU A 397 -56.82 -65.52 -46.50
N ASP A 398 -56.88 -64.25 -46.94
CA ASP A 398 -58.07 -63.60 -47.48
C ASP A 398 -58.60 -64.31 -48.74
N LYS A 399 -57.71 -64.86 -49.58
CA LYS A 399 -58.10 -65.74 -50.71
C LYS A 399 -58.67 -67.07 -50.24
N LEU A 400 -58.13 -67.66 -49.16
CA LEU A 400 -58.63 -68.89 -48.56
C LEU A 400 -59.97 -68.69 -47.85
N VAL A 401 -60.12 -67.59 -47.10
CA VAL A 401 -61.38 -67.17 -46.47
C VAL A 401 -62.45 -66.98 -47.53
N LYS A 402 -62.18 -66.20 -48.59
CA LYS A 402 -63.13 -66.05 -49.72
C LYS A 402 -63.49 -67.38 -50.39
N HIS A 403 -62.56 -68.33 -50.46
CA HIS A 403 -62.86 -69.67 -50.98
C HIS A 403 -63.79 -70.45 -50.03
N LEU A 404 -63.54 -70.41 -48.72
CA LEU A 404 -64.36 -71.05 -47.69
C LEU A 404 -65.73 -70.37 -47.51
N GLU A 405 -65.83 -69.06 -47.69
CA GLU A 405 -67.10 -68.33 -47.77
C GLU A 405 -67.91 -68.77 -48.99
N GLN A 406 -67.27 -68.89 -50.15
CA GLN A 406 -67.89 -69.40 -51.38
C GLN A 406 -68.35 -70.85 -51.22
N GLU A 407 -67.58 -71.70 -50.53
CA GLU A 407 -67.92 -73.10 -50.27
C GLU A 407 -69.00 -73.26 -49.20
N ASN A 408 -68.96 -72.47 -48.12
CA ASN A 408 -70.04 -72.41 -47.13
C ASN A 408 -71.34 -71.92 -47.79
N LYS A 409 -71.25 -70.99 -48.74
CA LYS A 409 -72.40 -70.54 -49.53
C LYS A 409 -72.94 -71.66 -50.44
N SER A 410 -72.10 -72.40 -51.16
CA SER A 410 -72.58 -73.52 -51.99
C SER A 410 -73.16 -74.65 -51.13
N ARG A 411 -72.54 -74.98 -49.99
CA ARG A 411 -73.10 -75.93 -49.01
C ARG A 411 -74.42 -75.46 -48.41
N ALA A 412 -74.61 -74.15 -48.20
CA ALA A 412 -75.89 -73.58 -47.77
C ALA A 412 -76.97 -73.64 -48.87
N GLU A 413 -76.59 -73.43 -50.13
CA GLU A 413 -77.48 -73.59 -51.30
C GLU A 413 -77.85 -75.07 -51.51
N GLU A 414 -76.92 -76.02 -51.30
CA GLU A 414 -77.18 -77.46 -51.28
C GLU A 414 -78.11 -77.86 -50.13
N LEU A 415 -77.88 -77.37 -48.91
CA LEU A 415 -78.77 -77.54 -47.76
C LEU A 415 -80.19 -77.04 -48.08
N ALA A 416 -80.32 -75.86 -48.67
CA ALA A 416 -81.61 -75.32 -49.10
C ALA A 416 -82.30 -76.18 -50.18
N GLN A 417 -81.53 -76.72 -51.15
CA GLN A 417 -82.07 -77.68 -52.12
C GLN A 417 -82.52 -78.99 -51.47
N MET A 418 -81.78 -79.50 -50.48
CA MET A 418 -82.11 -80.74 -49.78
C MET A 418 -83.35 -80.56 -48.91
N GLU A 419 -83.47 -79.44 -48.17
CA GLU A 419 -84.71 -79.09 -47.48
C GLU A 419 -85.90 -78.90 -48.43
N ALA A 420 -85.69 -78.31 -49.61
CA ALA A 420 -86.73 -78.16 -50.63
C ALA A 420 -87.19 -79.50 -51.21
N LYS A 421 -86.25 -80.42 -51.50
CA LYS A 421 -86.54 -81.81 -51.89
C LYS A 421 -87.34 -82.53 -50.80
N LEU A 422 -86.94 -82.40 -49.54
CA LEU A 422 -87.60 -83.04 -48.40
C LEU A 422 -89.03 -82.49 -48.18
N LYS A 423 -89.23 -81.17 -48.26
CA LYS A 423 -90.56 -80.52 -48.27
C LYS A 423 -91.42 -81.00 -49.45
N GLY A 424 -90.86 -81.10 -50.66
CA GLY A 424 -91.55 -81.61 -51.85
C GLY A 424 -91.84 -83.12 -51.81
N PHE A 425 -91.10 -83.88 -51.00
CA PHE A 425 -91.33 -85.31 -50.78
C PHE A 425 -92.46 -85.55 -49.77
N VAL A 426 -92.40 -84.90 -48.60
CA VAL A 426 -93.46 -84.91 -47.57
C VAL A 426 -94.81 -84.48 -48.18
N LYS A 427 -94.81 -83.46 -49.05
CA LYS A 427 -96.02 -82.99 -49.76
C LYS A 427 -96.60 -84.01 -50.76
N ARG A 428 -95.82 -84.97 -51.28
CA ARG A 428 -96.35 -86.08 -52.08
C ARG A 428 -96.97 -87.16 -51.20
N VAL A 429 -96.27 -87.60 -50.14
CA VAL A 429 -96.78 -88.61 -49.21
C VAL A 429 -98.11 -88.18 -48.57
N THR A 430 -98.24 -86.92 -48.17
CA THR A 430 -99.48 -86.39 -47.58
C THR A 430 -100.64 -86.23 -48.56
N LEU A 431 -100.42 -86.26 -49.87
CA LEU A 431 -101.47 -86.14 -50.89
C LEU A 431 -102.12 -87.48 -51.24
N THR A 432 -101.44 -88.60 -51.01
CA THR A 432 -101.94 -89.96 -51.34
C THR A 432 -102.77 -90.59 -50.21
N VAL A 433 -102.65 -90.10 -48.97
CA VAL A 433 -103.27 -90.71 -47.77
C VAL A 433 -104.70 -90.19 -47.50
N ALA A 434 -105.21 -89.25 -48.29
CA ALA A 434 -106.43 -88.48 -47.98
C ALA A 434 -107.60 -88.68 -48.97
N CYS A 435 -107.91 -89.92 -49.38
CA CYS A 435 -109.10 -90.22 -50.20
C CYS A 435 -109.56 -91.71 -50.10
N ASN A 436 -110.45 -92.04 -49.15
CA ASN A 436 -111.49 -93.11 -49.23
C ASN A 436 -112.06 -93.46 -47.83
N GLU A 437 -113.37 -93.25 -47.57
CA GLU A 437 -114.18 -94.07 -46.62
C GLU A 437 -115.70 -93.73 -46.63
N PHE A 438 -116.58 -94.76 -46.58
CA PHE A 438 -118.05 -94.79 -46.37
C PHE A 438 -119.02 -93.99 -47.32
N GLY A 439 -120.27 -94.44 -47.61
CA GLY A 439 -120.90 -95.76 -47.41
C GLY A 439 -122.46 -95.89 -47.57
N ASN A 440 -122.91 -96.73 -48.53
CA ASN A 440 -123.96 -97.78 -48.43
C ASN A 440 -125.52 -97.54 -48.61
N THR A 441 -126.20 -98.58 -49.17
CA THR A 441 -127.62 -99.08 -49.05
C THR A 441 -128.77 -98.85 -50.09
N ASN A 442 -129.27 -99.99 -50.63
CA ASN A 442 -130.67 -100.47 -50.88
C ASN A 442 -131.72 -99.78 -51.81
N ALA A 443 -132.29 -100.56 -52.77
CA ALA A 443 -133.70 -101.07 -52.77
C ALA A 443 -134.11 -101.84 -54.09
N ASN A 444 -135.16 -102.70 -54.04
CA ASN A 444 -135.70 -103.57 -55.14
C ASN A 444 -137.04 -104.23 -54.68
N PRO A 445 -137.80 -105.10 -55.42
CA PRO A 445 -137.96 -105.43 -56.87
C PRO A 445 -139.45 -105.50 -57.36
N ARG A 446 -139.75 -106.22 -58.49
CA ARG A 446 -141.05 -106.79 -59.01
C ARG A 446 -141.65 -106.12 -60.29
N LYS A 447 -142.43 -106.78 -61.20
CA LYS A 447 -143.02 -108.15 -61.27
C LYS A 447 -143.40 -108.60 -62.72
N ASN A 448 -143.46 -109.93 -62.93
CA ASN A 448 -144.29 -110.81 -63.80
C ASN A 448 -145.39 -110.26 -64.75
N ALA A 449 -145.87 -110.98 -65.80
CA ALA A 449 -145.40 -112.16 -66.57
C ALA A 449 -146.43 -112.58 -67.66
N GLU A 450 -145.99 -113.21 -68.76
CA GLU A 450 -146.73 -114.08 -69.71
C GLU A 450 -145.70 -114.88 -70.56
N LEU A 451 -145.94 -116.06 -71.16
CA LEU A 451 -146.85 -117.17 -70.81
C LEU A 451 -146.34 -118.48 -71.49
N GLU A 452 -146.17 -119.55 -70.70
CA GLU A 452 -146.21 -120.99 -71.09
C GLU A 452 -145.61 -121.50 -72.43
N ARG A 453 -144.54 -120.88 -72.98
CA ARG A 453 -143.85 -121.39 -74.20
C ARG A 453 -142.32 -121.51 -74.09
N THR A 454 -141.74 -121.39 -72.89
CA THR A 454 -140.28 -121.22 -72.69
C THR A 454 -139.62 -122.24 -71.74
N ASN A 455 -140.27 -123.38 -71.49
CA ASN A 455 -139.73 -124.41 -70.58
C ASN A 455 -138.54 -125.20 -71.16
N GLU A 456 -138.45 -125.39 -72.48
CA GLU A 456 -137.30 -126.07 -73.09
C GLU A 456 -136.06 -125.16 -73.21
N THR A 457 -136.24 -123.83 -73.32
CA THR A 457 -135.14 -122.87 -73.40
C THR A 457 -134.50 -122.57 -72.05
N HIS A 458 -135.27 -122.64 -70.95
CA HIS A 458 -134.76 -122.39 -69.59
C HIS A 458 -133.62 -123.34 -69.17
N SER A 459 -133.70 -124.62 -69.54
CA SER A 459 -132.72 -125.64 -69.11
C SER A 459 -131.31 -125.37 -69.66
N LYS A 460 -131.18 -124.74 -70.83
CA LYS A 460 -129.88 -124.35 -71.41
C LYS A 460 -129.31 -123.07 -70.79
N ALA A 461 -130.17 -122.10 -70.47
CA ALA A 461 -129.73 -120.81 -69.92
C ALA A 461 -129.12 -120.92 -68.51
N ILE A 462 -129.65 -121.82 -67.66
CA ILE A 462 -129.18 -121.97 -66.27
C ILE A 462 -127.74 -122.48 -66.20
N LEU A 463 -127.35 -123.42 -67.05
CA LEU A 463 -125.97 -123.95 -67.10
C LEU A 463 -124.98 -122.87 -67.55
N GLN A 464 -125.34 -122.09 -68.59
CA GLN A 464 -124.51 -121.02 -69.12
C GLN A 464 -124.29 -119.89 -68.09
N MET A 465 -125.34 -119.52 -67.35
CA MET A 465 -125.25 -118.58 -66.23
C MET A 465 -124.31 -119.04 -65.11
N GLN A 466 -124.27 -120.34 -64.79
CA GLN A 466 -123.37 -120.87 -63.75
C GLN A 466 -121.89 -120.82 -64.19
N GLU A 467 -121.61 -121.11 -65.47
CA GLU A 467 -120.26 -121.02 -66.03
C GLU A 467 -119.75 -119.57 -66.12
N GLU A 468 -120.61 -118.62 -66.52
CA GLU A 468 -120.28 -117.20 -66.52
C GLU A 468 -120.07 -116.64 -65.10
N HIS A 469 -120.83 -117.10 -64.11
CA HIS A 469 -120.65 -116.67 -62.71
C HIS A 469 -119.37 -117.22 -62.08
N SER A 470 -119.01 -118.48 -62.38
CA SER A 470 -117.71 -119.06 -61.99
C SER A 470 -116.54 -118.30 -62.62
N ASN A 471 -116.62 -117.98 -63.92
CA ASN A 471 -115.58 -117.24 -64.63
C ASN A 471 -115.45 -115.78 -64.19
N THR A 472 -116.52 -115.13 -63.72
CA THR A 472 -116.45 -113.76 -63.17
C THR A 472 -115.92 -113.73 -61.74
N LEU A 473 -116.29 -114.69 -60.88
CA LEU A 473 -115.70 -114.85 -59.55
C LEU A 473 -114.20 -115.14 -59.61
N ARG A 474 -113.76 -115.98 -60.56
CA ARG A 474 -112.34 -116.27 -60.77
C ARG A 474 -111.54 -115.03 -61.18
N LYS A 475 -112.03 -114.24 -62.14
CA LYS A 475 -111.44 -112.95 -62.53
C LYS A 475 -111.37 -111.95 -61.38
N LEU A 476 -112.40 -111.91 -60.53
CA LEU A 476 -112.41 -111.04 -59.35
C LEU A 476 -111.33 -111.47 -58.34
N GLY A 477 -111.11 -112.77 -58.16
CA GLY A 477 -110.01 -113.31 -57.36
C GLY A 477 -108.63 -112.96 -57.94
N GLU A 478 -108.46 -113.13 -59.26
CA GLU A 478 -107.25 -112.74 -59.99
C GLU A 478 -106.91 -111.25 -59.73
N SER A 479 -107.86 -110.33 -59.97
CA SER A 479 -107.64 -108.89 -59.72
C SER A 479 -107.47 -108.50 -58.24
N VAL A 480 -108.05 -109.24 -57.28
CA VAL A 480 -107.76 -109.02 -55.85
C VAL A 480 -106.33 -109.42 -55.51
N THR A 481 -105.80 -110.51 -56.07
CA THR A 481 -104.39 -110.88 -55.87
C THR A 481 -103.41 -109.90 -56.51
N GLU A 482 -103.75 -109.31 -57.65
CA GLU A 482 -102.98 -108.21 -58.25
C GLU A 482 -102.98 -106.96 -57.34
N PHE A 483 -104.12 -106.61 -56.73
CA PHE A 483 -104.24 -105.44 -55.87
C PHE A 483 -103.52 -105.61 -54.51
N GLU A 484 -103.57 -106.81 -53.91
CA GLU A 484 -102.79 -107.15 -52.71
C GLU A 484 -101.29 -107.15 -52.99
N SER A 485 -100.86 -107.64 -54.17
CA SER A 485 -99.46 -107.57 -54.62
C SER A 485 -98.98 -106.13 -54.81
N TYR A 486 -99.78 -105.29 -55.48
CA TYR A 486 -99.49 -103.86 -55.66
C TYR A 486 -99.40 -103.12 -54.32
N LYS A 487 -100.32 -103.40 -53.39
CA LYS A 487 -100.29 -102.87 -52.02
C LYS A 487 -99.02 -103.29 -51.26
N GLY A 488 -98.60 -104.55 -51.38
CA GLY A 488 -97.35 -105.05 -50.81
C GLY A 488 -96.13 -104.28 -51.32
N SER A 489 -95.99 -104.18 -52.65
CA SER A 489 -94.91 -103.41 -53.29
C SER A 489 -94.91 -101.93 -52.86
N MET A 490 -96.08 -101.30 -52.76
CA MET A 490 -96.21 -99.91 -52.28
C MET A 490 -95.77 -99.77 -50.82
N THR A 491 -96.05 -100.76 -49.95
CA THR A 491 -95.58 -100.73 -48.55
C THR A 491 -94.07 -100.96 -48.41
N GLU A 492 -93.46 -101.77 -49.27
CA GLU A 492 -92.01 -101.93 -49.33
C GLU A 492 -91.32 -100.64 -49.82
N GLU A 493 -91.86 -100.01 -50.87
CA GLU A 493 -91.36 -98.74 -51.38
C GLU A 493 -91.47 -97.63 -50.30
N MET A 494 -92.60 -97.55 -49.59
CA MET A 494 -92.76 -96.64 -48.45
C MET A 494 -91.76 -96.89 -47.31
N ALA A 495 -91.43 -98.15 -47.00
CA ALA A 495 -90.47 -98.49 -45.96
C ALA A 495 -89.03 -98.06 -46.33
N CYS A 496 -88.61 -98.33 -47.57
CA CYS A 496 -87.32 -97.83 -48.10
C CYS A 496 -87.24 -96.30 -48.04
N LEU A 497 -88.30 -95.60 -48.46
CA LEU A 497 -88.34 -94.14 -48.48
C LEU A 497 -88.37 -93.50 -47.08
N GLN A 498 -88.89 -94.20 -46.06
CA GLN A 498 -88.75 -93.79 -44.65
C GLN A 498 -87.31 -93.95 -44.12
N LEU A 499 -86.61 -95.01 -44.56
CA LEU A 499 -85.23 -95.28 -44.17
C LEU A 499 -84.26 -94.26 -44.80
N ASP A 500 -84.47 -93.93 -46.09
CA ASP A 500 -83.75 -92.85 -46.79
C ASP A 500 -83.97 -91.49 -46.12
N ASN A 501 -85.22 -91.13 -45.80
CA ASN A 501 -85.54 -89.87 -45.09
C ASN A 501 -84.83 -89.78 -43.73
N SER A 502 -84.68 -90.91 -43.02
CA SER A 502 -83.94 -90.97 -41.75
C SER A 502 -82.44 -90.72 -41.96
N SER A 503 -81.81 -91.40 -42.93
CA SER A 503 -80.38 -91.18 -43.25
C SER A 503 -80.10 -89.75 -43.76
N LEU A 504 -81.05 -89.14 -44.46
CA LEU A 504 -80.94 -87.75 -44.89
C LEU A 504 -81.04 -86.76 -43.72
N GLN A 505 -81.90 -87.02 -42.73
CA GLN A 505 -82.00 -86.19 -41.52
C GLN A 505 -80.71 -86.27 -40.67
N GLU A 506 -80.10 -87.44 -40.56
CA GLU A 506 -78.84 -87.64 -39.85
C GLU A 506 -77.70 -86.83 -40.51
N LYS A 507 -77.53 -86.96 -41.83
CA LYS A 507 -76.56 -86.17 -42.62
C LYS A 507 -76.79 -84.66 -42.55
N LEU A 508 -78.04 -84.21 -42.47
CA LEU A 508 -78.38 -82.80 -42.29
C LEU A 508 -77.91 -82.26 -40.92
N VAL A 509 -77.93 -83.09 -39.86
CA VAL A 509 -77.41 -82.73 -38.54
C VAL A 509 -75.88 -82.70 -38.53
N GLU A 510 -75.21 -83.70 -39.12
CA GLU A 510 -73.75 -83.74 -39.24
C GLU A 510 -73.20 -82.53 -40.00
N LEU A 511 -73.75 -82.22 -41.19
CA LEU A 511 -73.35 -81.07 -41.99
C LEU A 511 -73.60 -79.73 -41.28
N ARG A 512 -74.73 -79.61 -40.56
CA ARG A 512 -75.06 -78.41 -39.79
C ARG A 512 -74.09 -78.20 -38.62
N LYS A 513 -73.67 -79.27 -37.94
CA LYS A 513 -72.65 -79.20 -36.90
C LYS A 513 -71.28 -78.82 -37.48
N ALA A 514 -70.85 -79.48 -38.55
CA ALA A 514 -69.57 -79.18 -39.21
C ALA A 514 -69.47 -77.71 -39.67
N GLY A 515 -70.58 -77.10 -40.11
CA GLY A 515 -70.65 -75.68 -40.45
C GLY A 515 -70.62 -74.72 -39.25
N GLN A 516 -71.00 -75.18 -38.05
CA GLN A 516 -70.84 -74.40 -36.81
C GLN A 516 -69.39 -74.48 -36.29
N ASP A 517 -68.81 -75.67 -36.31
CA ASP A 517 -67.42 -75.92 -35.88
C ASP A 517 -66.42 -75.08 -36.73
N THR A 518 -66.60 -75.00 -38.05
CA THR A 518 -65.76 -74.15 -38.92
C THR A 518 -65.99 -72.65 -38.74
N GLN A 519 -67.21 -72.22 -38.39
CA GLN A 519 -67.50 -70.80 -38.17
C GLN A 519 -66.92 -70.30 -36.84
N GLN A 520 -66.80 -71.14 -35.80
CA GLN A 520 -66.02 -70.78 -34.61
C GLN A 520 -64.53 -70.63 -34.91
N GLN A 521 -63.94 -71.56 -35.68
CA GLN A 521 -62.52 -71.48 -36.06
C GLN A 521 -62.16 -70.21 -36.84
N LEU A 522 -63.07 -69.72 -37.68
CA LEU A 522 -62.90 -68.42 -38.36
C LEU A 522 -62.84 -67.25 -37.38
N GLN A 523 -63.74 -67.19 -36.40
CA GLN A 523 -63.76 -66.11 -35.40
C GLN A 523 -62.52 -66.12 -34.49
N GLU A 524 -62.02 -67.29 -34.12
CA GLU A 524 -60.77 -67.42 -33.36
C GLU A 524 -59.55 -66.95 -34.16
N LEU A 525 -59.52 -67.23 -35.47
CA LEU A 525 -58.47 -66.78 -36.39
C LEU A 525 -58.49 -65.26 -36.62
N GLU A 526 -59.67 -64.65 -36.79
CA GLU A 526 -59.80 -63.18 -36.91
C GLU A 526 -59.33 -62.47 -35.63
N HIS A 527 -59.78 -62.94 -34.45
CA HIS A 527 -59.33 -62.36 -33.18
C HIS A 527 -57.82 -62.51 -32.95
N ALA A 528 -57.21 -63.62 -33.39
CA ALA A 528 -55.76 -63.80 -33.35
C ALA A 528 -55.03 -62.86 -34.34
N LYS A 529 -55.56 -62.67 -35.55
CA LYS A 529 -55.04 -61.76 -36.59
C LYS A 529 -54.98 -60.31 -36.08
N ASP A 530 -56.05 -59.82 -35.47
CA ASP A 530 -56.11 -58.44 -35.00
C ASP A 530 -55.25 -58.20 -33.75
N LYS A 531 -55.17 -59.15 -32.82
CA LYS A 531 -54.26 -59.04 -31.66
C LYS A 531 -52.79 -58.94 -32.10
N ALA A 532 -52.38 -59.74 -33.09
CA ALA A 532 -51.01 -59.69 -33.61
C ALA A 532 -50.69 -58.35 -34.28
N LYS A 533 -51.64 -57.75 -35.01
CA LYS A 533 -51.49 -56.39 -35.57
C LYS A 533 -51.33 -55.33 -34.50
N GLU A 534 -52.07 -55.42 -33.40
CA GLU A 534 -51.99 -54.45 -32.30
C GLU A 534 -50.67 -54.55 -31.51
N GLU A 535 -50.14 -55.76 -31.31
CA GLU A 535 -48.82 -55.98 -30.69
C GLU A 535 -47.68 -55.49 -31.60
N TYR A 536 -47.75 -55.74 -32.91
CA TYR A 536 -46.79 -55.20 -33.89
C TYR A 536 -46.79 -53.67 -33.94
N ALA A 537 -47.97 -53.04 -33.95
CA ALA A 537 -48.09 -51.58 -33.95
C ALA A 537 -47.45 -50.92 -32.70
N ARG A 538 -47.50 -51.59 -31.54
CA ARG A 538 -46.79 -51.13 -30.32
C ARG A 538 -45.28 -51.22 -30.46
N MET A 539 -44.75 -52.31 -31.03
CA MET A 539 -43.31 -52.47 -31.26
C MET A 539 -42.77 -51.43 -32.24
N LEU A 540 -43.49 -51.18 -33.34
CA LEU A 540 -43.09 -50.17 -34.33
C LEU A 540 -43.03 -48.76 -33.72
N LEU A 541 -44.00 -48.41 -32.87
CA LEU A 541 -44.05 -47.11 -32.19
C LEU A 541 -42.93 -46.95 -31.14
N ASP A 542 -42.64 -48.01 -30.38
CA ASP A 542 -41.53 -48.03 -29.41
C ASP A 542 -40.16 -47.91 -30.11
N ALA A 543 -39.95 -48.63 -31.22
CA ALA A 543 -38.76 -48.50 -32.05
C ALA A 543 -38.57 -47.07 -32.60
N GLN A 544 -39.62 -46.49 -33.20
CA GLN A 544 -39.59 -45.09 -33.66
C GLN A 544 -39.30 -44.10 -32.52
N THR A 545 -39.87 -44.32 -31.33
CA THR A 545 -39.65 -43.45 -30.18
C THR A 545 -38.21 -43.53 -29.66
N LYS A 546 -37.64 -44.74 -29.59
CA LYS A 546 -36.22 -44.96 -29.22
C LYS A 546 -35.26 -44.30 -30.21
N LEU A 547 -35.52 -44.46 -31.51
CA LEU A 547 -34.71 -43.87 -32.57
C LEU A 547 -34.74 -42.34 -32.50
N ALA A 548 -35.93 -41.72 -32.35
CA ALA A 548 -36.06 -40.27 -32.20
C ALA A 548 -35.37 -39.72 -30.93
N LEU A 549 -35.39 -40.48 -29.82
CA LEU A 549 -34.64 -40.12 -28.61
C LEU A 549 -33.13 -40.19 -28.84
N LYS A 550 -32.62 -41.20 -29.54
CA LYS A 550 -31.20 -41.33 -29.87
C LYS A 550 -30.73 -40.22 -30.83
N GLU A 551 -31.50 -39.87 -31.85
CA GLU A 551 -31.16 -38.72 -32.70
C GLU A 551 -31.06 -37.40 -31.94
N ALA A 552 -31.91 -37.19 -30.92
CA ALA A 552 -31.88 -36.00 -30.09
C ALA A 552 -30.67 -35.97 -29.14
N GLU A 553 -30.26 -37.14 -28.65
CA GLU A 553 -29.06 -37.33 -27.85
C GLU A 553 -27.78 -37.06 -28.67
N ILE A 554 -27.70 -37.63 -29.89
CA ILE A 554 -26.62 -37.41 -30.87
C ILE A 554 -26.53 -35.93 -31.29
N ARG A 555 -27.67 -35.24 -31.45
CA ARG A 555 -27.68 -33.78 -31.72
C ARG A 555 -27.01 -32.99 -30.59
N ARG A 556 -27.37 -33.25 -29.33
CA ARG A 556 -26.78 -32.56 -28.17
C ARG A 556 -25.28 -32.81 -28.02
N THR A 557 -24.81 -34.04 -28.22
CA THR A 557 -23.37 -34.34 -28.14
C THR A 557 -22.61 -33.66 -29.27
N LYS A 558 -23.14 -33.68 -30.51
CA LYS A 558 -22.58 -32.97 -31.66
C LYS A 558 -22.52 -31.46 -31.45
N GLU A 559 -23.59 -30.84 -30.95
CA GLU A 559 -23.65 -29.41 -30.62
C GLU A 559 -22.64 -29.03 -29.53
N SER A 560 -22.51 -29.85 -28.49
CA SER A 560 -21.49 -29.67 -27.44
C SER A 560 -20.05 -29.74 -27.98
N CYS A 561 -19.74 -30.75 -28.81
CA CYS A 561 -18.43 -30.89 -29.43
C CYS A 561 -18.10 -29.73 -30.38
N ILE A 562 -19.07 -29.28 -31.19
CA ILE A 562 -18.91 -28.10 -32.05
C ILE A 562 -18.61 -26.85 -31.19
N ALA A 563 -19.38 -26.60 -30.14
CA ALA A 563 -19.17 -25.46 -29.25
C ALA A 563 -17.78 -25.47 -28.57
N GLN A 564 -17.26 -26.66 -28.22
CA GLN A 564 -15.90 -26.81 -27.70
C GLN A 564 -14.84 -26.53 -28.77
N ILE A 565 -15.00 -27.06 -29.98
CA ILE A 565 -14.08 -26.83 -31.11
C ILE A 565 -14.03 -25.34 -31.46
N THR A 566 -15.17 -24.67 -31.61
CA THR A 566 -15.23 -23.22 -31.89
C THR A 566 -14.57 -22.40 -30.77
N LYS A 567 -14.72 -22.80 -29.50
CA LYS A 567 -14.07 -22.14 -28.36
C LYS A 567 -12.55 -22.33 -28.34
N LEU A 568 -12.03 -23.46 -28.83
CA LEU A 568 -10.60 -23.69 -29.00
C LEU A 568 -10.04 -22.93 -30.20
N GLN A 569 -10.76 -22.89 -31.32
CA GLN A 569 -10.40 -22.11 -32.51
C GLN A 569 -10.32 -20.61 -32.19
N ALA A 570 -11.31 -20.05 -31.50
CA ALA A 570 -11.31 -18.63 -31.10
C ALA A 570 -10.11 -18.27 -30.20
N LYS A 571 -9.72 -19.15 -29.26
CA LYS A 571 -8.50 -18.98 -28.44
C LYS A 571 -7.22 -18.99 -29.29
N LEU A 572 -7.15 -19.89 -30.27
CA LEU A 572 -5.98 -20.02 -31.14
C LEU A 572 -5.83 -18.79 -32.05
N GLU A 573 -6.94 -18.24 -32.55
CA GLU A 573 -6.95 -16.98 -33.30
C GLU A 573 -6.59 -15.78 -32.41
N GLU A 574 -7.13 -15.71 -31.18
CA GLU A 574 -6.79 -14.67 -30.19
C GLU A 574 -5.28 -14.66 -29.89
N GLN A 575 -4.69 -15.82 -29.57
CA GLN A 575 -3.25 -15.97 -29.36
C GLN A 575 -2.44 -15.64 -30.62
N THR A 576 -2.87 -16.07 -31.80
CA THR A 576 -2.15 -15.82 -33.06
C THR A 576 -2.12 -14.33 -33.39
N GLU A 577 -3.24 -13.63 -33.23
CA GLU A 577 -3.33 -12.19 -33.50
C GLU A 577 -2.60 -11.37 -32.43
N ASP A 578 -2.54 -11.82 -31.17
CA ASP A 578 -1.71 -11.18 -30.13
C ASP A 578 -0.20 -11.39 -30.36
N PHE A 579 0.25 -12.57 -30.77
CA PHE A 579 1.65 -12.78 -31.20
C PHE A 579 2.01 -11.89 -32.39
N LYS A 580 1.11 -11.75 -33.35
CA LYS A 580 1.27 -10.88 -34.53
C LYS A 580 1.38 -9.39 -34.13
N LYS A 581 0.52 -8.91 -33.22
CA LYS A 581 0.65 -7.56 -32.62
C LYS A 581 1.98 -7.37 -31.91
N GLN A 582 2.42 -8.33 -31.09
CA GLN A 582 3.71 -8.25 -30.38
C GLN A 582 4.89 -8.14 -31.36
N LEU A 583 4.89 -8.93 -32.42
CA LEU A 583 5.94 -8.95 -33.44
C LEU A 583 5.95 -7.67 -34.31
N GLU A 584 4.78 -7.05 -34.51
CA GLU A 584 4.63 -5.75 -35.17
C GLU A 584 5.04 -4.57 -34.26
N VAL A 585 4.79 -4.67 -32.95
CA VAL A 585 5.32 -3.76 -31.92
C VAL A 585 6.86 -3.87 -31.82
N GLU A 586 7.45 -5.06 -31.87
CA GLU A 586 8.91 -5.20 -31.91
C GLU A 586 9.55 -4.58 -33.16
N ARG A 587 8.94 -4.77 -34.34
CA ARG A 587 9.42 -4.18 -35.61
C ARG A 587 9.33 -2.66 -35.61
N SER A 588 8.24 -2.10 -35.08
CA SER A 588 8.10 -0.65 -34.94
C SER A 588 9.02 -0.08 -33.85
N ARG A 589 9.29 -0.83 -32.76
CA ARG A 589 10.27 -0.44 -31.73
C ARG A 589 11.69 -0.36 -32.30
N LYS A 590 12.18 -1.41 -32.98
CA LYS A 590 13.52 -1.43 -33.62
C LYS A 590 13.72 -0.27 -34.60
N THR A 591 12.71 0.04 -35.42
CA THR A 591 12.77 1.17 -36.38
C THR A 591 12.55 2.56 -35.77
N VAL A 592 12.16 2.64 -34.49
CA VAL A 592 12.23 3.87 -33.67
C VAL A 592 13.61 3.98 -33.02
N ASP A 593 14.12 2.89 -32.44
CA ASP A 593 15.43 2.87 -31.75
C ASP A 593 16.58 3.25 -32.70
N GLU A 594 16.57 2.77 -33.96
CA GLU A 594 17.52 3.19 -34.99
C GLU A 594 17.46 4.70 -35.29
N LYS A 595 16.26 5.30 -35.31
CA LYS A 595 16.08 6.74 -35.56
C LYS A 595 16.49 7.59 -34.36
N VAL A 596 16.24 7.10 -33.15
CA VAL A 596 16.67 7.74 -31.90
C VAL A 596 18.20 7.70 -31.78
N ALA A 597 18.83 6.57 -32.13
CA ALA A 597 20.30 6.46 -32.17
C ALA A 597 20.94 7.36 -33.24
N ALA A 598 20.27 7.59 -34.38
CA ALA A 598 20.70 8.57 -35.38
C ALA A 598 20.58 10.01 -34.85
N GLY A 599 19.45 10.38 -34.24
CA GLY A 599 19.24 11.72 -33.68
C GLY A 599 20.26 12.08 -32.59
N PHE A 600 20.54 11.16 -31.65
CA PHE A 600 21.57 11.41 -30.63
C PHE A 600 22.98 11.56 -31.23
N LYS A 601 23.30 10.91 -32.35
CA LYS A 601 24.59 11.14 -33.06
C LYS A 601 24.69 12.56 -33.60
N GLU A 602 23.62 13.08 -34.21
CA GLU A 602 23.60 14.47 -34.70
C GLU A 602 23.68 15.48 -33.56
N GLU A 603 22.96 15.24 -32.46
CA GLU A 603 22.97 16.12 -31.28
C GLU A 603 24.33 16.13 -30.56
N ILE A 604 25.02 14.98 -30.44
CA ILE A 604 26.40 14.92 -29.95
C ILE A 604 27.36 15.72 -30.86
N GLN A 605 27.12 15.72 -32.18
CA GLN A 605 27.93 16.46 -33.14
C GLN A 605 27.75 17.99 -33.03
N THR A 606 26.52 18.47 -32.76
CA THR A 606 26.25 19.90 -32.55
C THR A 606 26.76 20.40 -31.20
N TRP A 607 26.64 19.62 -30.12
CA TRP A 607 27.24 19.97 -28.82
C TRP A 607 28.77 20.03 -28.88
N ARG A 608 29.42 19.15 -29.65
CA ARG A 608 30.88 19.17 -29.84
C ARG A 608 31.36 20.44 -30.55
N THR A 609 30.69 20.84 -31.64
CA THR A 609 31.03 22.05 -32.38
C THR A 609 30.74 23.34 -31.59
N LEU A 610 29.65 23.38 -30.81
CA LEU A 610 29.38 24.47 -29.87
C LEU A 610 30.47 24.59 -28.78
N TYR A 611 30.97 23.46 -28.27
CA TYR A 611 32.05 23.45 -27.27
C TYR A 611 33.39 23.95 -27.86
N GLU A 612 33.77 23.52 -29.06
CA GLU A 612 34.98 23.99 -29.74
C GLU A 612 34.91 25.50 -30.06
N ASP A 613 33.77 26.00 -30.53
CA ASP A 613 33.56 27.42 -30.83
C ASP A 613 33.58 28.29 -29.56
N LEU A 614 32.99 27.80 -28.45
CA LEU A 614 33.10 28.44 -27.13
C LEU A 614 34.56 28.44 -26.62
N HIS A 615 35.26 27.32 -26.70
CA HIS A 615 36.67 27.22 -26.29
C HIS A 615 37.55 28.20 -27.07
N ASN A 616 37.38 28.27 -28.40
CA ASN A 616 38.11 29.20 -29.25
C ASN A 616 37.83 30.68 -28.91
N LYS A 617 36.61 31.01 -28.48
CA LYS A 617 36.23 32.36 -28.01
C LYS A 617 36.79 32.70 -26.63
N THR A 618 36.93 31.72 -25.72
CA THR A 618 37.45 31.94 -24.36
C THR A 618 38.99 31.99 -24.31
N LYS A 619 39.67 31.19 -25.15
CA LYS A 619 41.13 31.08 -25.22
C LYS A 619 41.92 32.40 -25.29
N PRO A 620 41.56 33.42 -26.10
CA PRO A 620 42.31 34.69 -26.12
C PRO A 620 42.19 35.48 -24.80
N PHE A 621 41.08 35.37 -24.07
CA PHE A 621 40.93 36.02 -22.75
C PHE A 621 41.81 35.36 -21.70
N GLN A 622 41.97 34.03 -21.75
CA GLN A 622 42.94 33.33 -20.90
C GLN A 622 44.37 33.83 -21.16
N GLN A 623 44.77 33.93 -22.44
CA GLN A 623 46.10 34.43 -22.82
C GLN A 623 46.34 35.89 -22.39
N GLN A 624 45.29 36.72 -22.35
CA GLN A 624 45.36 38.07 -21.78
C GLN A 624 45.54 38.06 -20.25
N LEU A 625 44.82 37.19 -19.53
CA LEU A 625 44.97 37.02 -18.08
C LEU A 625 46.38 36.53 -17.70
N ASP A 626 46.91 35.55 -18.43
CA ASP A 626 48.26 35.03 -18.24
C ASP A 626 49.32 36.14 -18.46
N ALA A 627 49.12 37.00 -19.46
CA ALA A 627 49.99 38.14 -19.73
C ALA A 627 49.92 39.22 -18.62
N PHE A 628 48.73 39.57 -18.13
CA PHE A 628 48.58 40.50 -17.00
C PHE A 628 49.17 39.95 -15.70
N GLU A 629 49.11 38.63 -15.45
CA GLU A 629 49.80 38.03 -14.31
C GLU A 629 51.32 38.10 -14.48
N ALA A 630 51.86 37.89 -15.68
CA ALA A 630 53.29 38.07 -15.94
C ALA A 630 53.75 39.52 -15.70
N GLU A 631 53.01 40.51 -16.21
CA GLU A 631 53.28 41.94 -16.00
C GLU A 631 53.22 42.34 -14.51
N LYS A 632 52.17 41.93 -13.79
CA LYS A 632 52.05 42.11 -12.33
C LYS A 632 53.26 41.53 -11.60
N ASN A 633 53.71 40.33 -11.97
CA ASN A 633 54.85 39.67 -11.33
C ASN A 633 56.19 40.38 -11.64
N ALA A 634 56.34 40.99 -12.83
CA ALA A 634 57.49 41.84 -13.15
C ALA A 634 57.51 43.12 -12.27
N LEU A 635 56.38 43.84 -12.20
CA LEU A 635 56.24 45.06 -11.38
C LEU A 635 56.48 44.78 -9.88
N MET A 636 56.04 43.63 -9.36
CA MET A 636 56.33 43.23 -7.98
C MET A 636 57.83 42.98 -7.73
N ASN A 637 58.57 42.46 -8.71
CA ASN A 637 60.02 42.28 -8.61
C ASN A 637 60.75 43.64 -8.68
N GLU A 638 60.33 44.55 -9.56
CA GLU A 638 60.87 45.91 -9.65
C GLU A 638 60.64 46.69 -8.35
N HIS A 639 59.44 46.59 -7.76
CA HIS A 639 59.16 47.13 -6.43
C HIS A 639 60.05 46.49 -5.35
N GLY A 640 60.33 45.19 -5.43
CA GLY A 640 61.26 44.51 -4.53
C GLY A 640 62.68 45.11 -4.59
N VAL A 641 63.21 45.30 -5.79
CA VAL A 641 64.53 45.92 -6.03
C VAL A 641 64.53 47.38 -5.55
N ALA A 642 63.52 48.17 -5.90
CA ALA A 642 63.39 49.56 -5.47
C ALA A 642 63.28 49.70 -3.94
N GLN A 643 62.58 48.78 -3.27
CA GLN A 643 62.51 48.75 -1.82
C GLN A 643 63.85 48.37 -1.18
N GLU A 644 64.61 47.45 -1.78
CA GLU A 644 65.98 47.16 -1.36
C GLU A 644 66.90 48.39 -1.50
N GLU A 645 66.82 49.12 -2.62
CA GLU A 645 67.60 50.34 -2.83
C GLU A 645 67.21 51.43 -1.82
N LEU A 646 65.91 51.63 -1.58
CA LEU A 646 65.39 52.55 -0.56
C LEU A 646 65.88 52.17 0.85
N ASN A 647 65.92 50.87 1.18
CA ASN A 647 66.46 50.39 2.45
C ASN A 647 67.98 50.65 2.56
N LYS A 648 68.75 50.38 1.51
CA LYS A 648 70.20 50.67 1.44
C LYS A 648 70.48 52.17 1.56
N LEU A 649 69.66 53.01 0.92
CA LEU A 649 69.74 54.46 1.01
C LEU A 649 69.39 54.96 2.42
N SER A 650 68.33 54.41 3.03
CA SER A 650 67.91 54.69 4.41
C SER A 650 69.01 54.33 5.42
N ASP A 651 69.67 53.18 5.27
CA ASP A 651 70.79 52.78 6.14
C ASP A 651 72.02 53.66 5.95
N ALA A 652 72.28 54.17 4.74
CA ALA A 652 73.32 55.17 4.49
C ALA A 652 72.96 56.52 5.14
N TYR A 653 71.72 56.97 5.01
CA TYR A 653 71.21 58.21 5.61
C TYR A 653 71.24 58.16 7.14
N ALA A 654 70.85 57.03 7.73
CA ALA A 654 70.89 56.80 9.17
C ALA A 654 72.32 56.80 9.73
N LYS A 655 73.31 56.31 8.96
CA LYS A 655 74.74 56.40 9.30
C LYS A 655 75.28 57.82 9.18
N LEU A 656 74.85 58.60 8.18
CA LEU A 656 75.26 59.98 7.98
C LEU A 656 74.67 60.97 9.01
N LEU A 657 73.43 60.75 9.46
CA LEU A 657 72.72 61.68 10.36
C LEU A 657 73.02 61.49 11.86
N GLY A 658 73.61 60.36 12.28
CA GLY A 658 73.95 60.09 13.69
C GLY A 658 72.77 60.06 14.68
N HIS A 659 71.52 60.06 14.20
CA HIS A 659 70.33 60.26 15.03
C HIS A 659 69.88 58.99 15.79
N GLN A 660 70.37 58.81 17.03
CA GLN A 660 69.83 57.82 17.97
C GLN A 660 68.34 58.08 18.35
N ASN A 661 67.89 59.33 18.31
CA ASN A 661 66.67 59.79 18.97
C ASN A 661 65.36 59.29 18.31
N GLN A 662 65.32 59.11 16.98
CA GLN A 662 64.12 58.58 16.31
C GLN A 662 63.85 57.10 16.64
N ARG A 663 64.90 56.28 16.80
CA ARG A 663 64.75 54.87 17.22
C ARG A 663 64.12 54.76 18.61
N GLN A 664 64.43 55.69 19.53
CA GLN A 664 63.81 55.72 20.86
C GLN A 664 62.30 56.00 20.78
N LYS A 665 61.86 56.98 19.98
CA LYS A 665 60.42 57.25 19.78
C LYS A 665 59.66 56.04 19.23
N ILE A 666 60.21 55.35 18.23
CA ILE A 666 59.59 54.14 17.67
C ILE A 666 59.50 53.03 18.74
N LYS A 667 60.56 52.82 19.53
CA LYS A 667 60.56 51.84 20.64
C LYS A 667 59.50 52.16 21.69
N HIS A 668 59.35 53.42 22.11
CA HIS A 668 58.33 53.83 23.08
C HIS A 668 56.90 53.66 22.54
N VAL A 669 56.65 53.96 21.26
CA VAL A 669 55.33 53.77 20.63
C VAL A 669 54.97 52.28 20.51
N MET A 670 55.95 51.40 20.25
CA MET A 670 55.73 49.95 20.32
C MET A 670 55.45 49.49 21.76
N LYS A 671 56.29 49.89 22.74
CA LYS A 671 56.09 49.49 24.15
C LYS A 671 54.69 49.87 24.66
N LEU A 672 54.25 51.11 24.41
CA LEU A 672 52.90 51.59 24.76
C LEU A 672 51.77 50.81 24.05
N LYS A 673 52.01 50.28 22.84
CA LYS A 673 51.04 49.46 22.11
C LYS A 673 50.92 48.06 22.73
N ASP A 674 52.05 47.48 23.15
CA ASP A 674 52.12 46.14 23.72
C ASP A 674 51.60 46.12 25.17
N GLU A 675 51.95 47.14 25.98
CA GLU A 675 51.35 47.39 27.30
C GLU A 675 49.82 47.54 27.21
N ASN A 676 49.31 48.27 26.21
CA ASN A 676 47.88 48.44 25.97
C ASN A 676 47.19 47.15 25.48
N ALA A 677 47.93 46.23 24.85
CA ALA A 677 47.43 44.90 24.51
C ALA A 677 47.36 43.99 25.75
N GLN A 678 48.37 44.00 26.62
CA GLN A 678 48.36 43.26 27.89
C GLN A 678 47.22 43.74 28.80
N LEU A 679 47.06 45.05 29.00
CA LEU A 679 45.98 45.62 29.81
C LEU A 679 44.58 45.21 29.29
N LYS A 680 44.38 45.12 27.97
CA LYS A 680 43.12 44.60 27.39
C LYS A 680 42.90 43.13 27.71
N GLN A 681 43.97 42.32 27.71
CA GLN A 681 43.88 40.90 28.06
C GLN A 681 43.59 40.71 29.56
N GLU A 682 44.17 41.52 30.44
CA GLU A 682 43.90 41.51 31.88
C GLU A 682 42.48 41.98 32.20
N VAL A 683 42.01 43.08 31.60
CA VAL A 683 40.62 43.53 31.72
C VAL A 683 39.64 42.45 31.25
N SER A 684 39.99 41.64 30.24
CA SER A 684 39.20 40.48 29.82
C SER A 684 39.16 39.38 30.89
N LYS A 685 40.32 38.99 31.45
CA LYS A 685 40.43 38.02 32.56
C LYS A 685 39.62 38.46 33.78
N LEU A 686 39.79 39.70 34.22
CA LEU A 686 39.08 40.27 35.38
C LEU A 686 37.55 40.32 35.16
N ARG A 687 37.09 40.65 33.94
CA ARG A 687 35.66 40.58 33.60
C ARG A 687 35.10 39.17 33.68
N ALA A 688 35.85 38.16 33.21
CA ALA A 688 35.45 36.75 33.32
C ALA A 688 35.42 36.27 34.79
N GLN A 689 36.33 36.77 35.64
CA GLN A 689 36.37 36.43 37.06
C GLN A 689 35.22 37.08 37.84
N VAL A 690 34.93 38.36 37.61
CA VAL A 690 33.74 39.05 38.15
C VAL A 690 32.43 38.41 37.66
N ALA A 691 32.39 37.85 36.44
CA ALA A 691 31.22 37.11 35.96
C ALA A 691 30.99 35.80 36.76
N LYS A 692 32.06 35.06 37.08
CA LYS A 692 31.99 33.86 37.94
C LYS A 692 31.57 34.21 39.37
N GLU A 693 32.14 35.24 39.98
CA GLU A 693 31.76 35.70 41.31
C GLU A 693 30.29 36.15 41.36
N LYS A 694 29.82 36.88 40.34
CA LYS A 694 28.39 37.25 40.19
C LYS A 694 27.48 36.07 39.87
N GLN A 695 28.00 34.89 39.56
CA GLN A 695 27.21 33.67 39.41
C GLN A 695 27.16 32.91 40.75
N ALA A 696 28.30 32.66 41.40
CA ALA A 696 28.35 32.08 42.73
C ALA A 696 27.56 32.91 43.77
N GLN A 697 27.59 34.25 43.67
CA GLN A 697 26.79 35.14 44.52
C GLN A 697 25.28 35.07 44.23
N ARG A 698 24.86 34.67 43.02
CA ARG A 698 23.45 34.41 42.70
C ARG A 698 23.01 33.04 43.22
N GLU A 699 23.82 32.01 43.03
CA GLU A 699 23.59 30.66 43.57
C GLU A 699 23.47 30.71 45.12
N LEU A 700 24.36 31.44 45.79
CA LEU A 700 24.25 31.74 47.23
C LEU A 700 23.02 32.59 47.60
N GLN A 701 22.59 33.54 46.76
CA GLN A 701 21.36 34.28 47.01
C GLN A 701 20.11 33.41 46.86
N GLU A 702 20.06 32.51 45.87
CA GLU A 702 18.93 31.62 45.64
C GLU A 702 18.76 30.63 46.81
N GLN A 703 19.84 29.99 47.25
CA GLN A 703 19.85 29.17 48.48
C GLN A 703 19.40 29.96 49.72
N LEU A 704 19.84 31.22 49.86
CA LEU A 704 19.47 32.07 50.99
C LEU A 704 18.00 32.55 50.91
N HIS A 705 17.43 32.72 49.71
CA HIS A 705 16.00 33.01 49.52
C HIS A 705 15.11 31.79 49.75
N GLU A 706 15.56 30.57 49.41
CA GLU A 706 14.86 29.34 49.80
C GLU A 706 14.78 29.20 51.32
N ILE A 707 15.92 29.38 52.01
CA ILE A 707 16.00 29.27 53.48
C ILE A 707 15.19 30.36 54.19
N GLN A 708 15.08 31.57 53.62
CA GLN A 708 14.33 32.68 54.24
C GLN A 708 12.86 32.79 53.79
N GLY A 709 12.42 32.03 52.77
CA GLY A 709 11.04 32.05 52.27
C GLY A 709 10.61 33.36 51.60
N ILE A 710 11.57 34.22 51.22
CA ILE A 710 11.30 35.56 50.68
C ILE A 710 11.07 35.47 49.17
N ARG A 711 9.80 35.54 48.74
CA ARG A 711 9.46 35.69 47.31
C ARG A 711 9.91 37.06 46.80
N ARG A 712 11.02 37.11 46.08
CA ARG A 712 11.50 38.36 45.45
C ARG A 712 10.72 38.70 44.18
N PHE A 713 10.61 40.01 43.94
CA PHE A 713 9.91 40.62 42.82
C PHE A 713 10.80 40.64 41.56
N ASP A 714 10.26 40.19 40.43
CA ASP A 714 10.96 40.10 39.15
C ASP A 714 10.80 41.40 38.33
N SER A 715 11.91 42.11 38.13
CA SER A 715 11.94 43.38 37.39
C SER A 715 11.73 43.24 35.87
N SER A 716 11.78 42.03 35.30
CA SER A 716 11.46 41.81 33.88
C SER A 716 9.99 42.07 33.55
N LYS A 717 9.10 42.06 34.55
CA LYS A 717 7.67 42.39 34.42
C LYS A 717 7.35 43.88 34.56
N ALA A 718 8.35 44.76 34.74
CA ALA A 718 8.14 46.17 35.05
C ALA A 718 7.58 47.04 33.89
N PHE A 719 7.49 46.51 32.66
CA PHE A 719 7.12 47.29 31.46
C PHE A 719 6.04 46.62 30.59
N GLN A 720 4.98 46.08 31.21
CA GLN A 720 3.70 45.86 30.53
C GLN A 720 2.63 46.74 31.19
N HIS A 721 2.18 47.77 30.48
CA HIS A 721 1.17 48.71 30.97
C HIS A 721 -0.25 48.18 30.74
N ASP A 722 -0.95 47.82 31.81
CA ASP A 722 -2.41 47.79 31.83
C ASP A 722 -2.95 49.23 31.89
N SER A 723 -3.74 49.63 30.89
CA SER A 723 -4.21 51.01 30.71
C SER A 723 -5.56 51.30 31.38
N LYS A 724 -5.62 51.23 32.72
CA LYS A 724 -6.74 51.76 33.52
C LYS A 724 -6.31 52.36 34.86
N GLU A 725 -6.35 53.68 34.98
CA GLU A 725 -7.33 54.43 35.80
C GLU A 725 -7.05 55.95 35.80
N ASN A 726 -7.89 56.72 36.52
CA ASN A 726 -7.98 58.20 36.61
C ASN A 726 -8.83 58.85 35.48
N VAL A 727 -9.88 59.67 35.74
CA VAL A 727 -10.40 60.30 36.98
C VAL A 727 -11.96 60.30 36.98
N ALA A 728 -12.60 60.39 38.16
CA ALA A 728 -14.06 60.54 38.39
C ALA A 728 -14.35 61.87 39.17
N PRO A 729 -15.58 62.27 39.59
CA PRO A 729 -16.91 61.62 39.48
C PRO A 729 -18.10 62.58 39.16
N LYS A 730 -19.34 62.05 39.09
CA LYS A 730 -20.52 62.50 39.88
C LYS A 730 -21.80 61.66 39.61
N THR A 731 -22.67 61.59 40.61
CA THR A 731 -23.99 60.90 40.70
C THR A 731 -25.14 61.96 40.61
N PRO A 732 -26.48 61.70 40.77
CA PRO A 732 -27.19 60.52 41.34
C PRO A 732 -28.63 60.14 40.81
N LEU A 733 -29.30 59.18 41.48
CA LEU A 733 -30.78 58.85 41.47
C LEU A 733 -31.36 58.21 40.16
N LYS A 734 -32.49 57.46 40.09
CA LYS A 734 -33.42 56.75 41.03
C LYS A 734 -34.33 55.73 40.26
N GLU A 735 -34.88 54.70 40.96
CA GLU A 735 -36.19 53.98 40.73
C GLU A 735 -36.51 53.34 39.33
N ASP A 736 -37.60 52.57 39.09
CA ASP A 736 -38.15 51.34 39.75
C ASP A 736 -39.14 50.58 38.78
N LEU A 737 -39.78 49.47 39.22
CA LEU A 737 -41.05 48.88 38.69
C LEU A 737 -41.05 48.01 37.40
N LYS A 738 -42.22 47.44 37.03
CA LYS A 738 -42.51 45.97 36.86
C LYS A 738 -43.64 45.61 35.85
N VAL A 739 -43.67 44.38 35.24
CA VAL A 739 -44.86 43.43 35.02
C VAL A 739 -44.89 42.52 33.71
N SER A 740 -44.83 41.18 33.91
CA SER A 740 -45.57 39.98 33.33
C SER A 740 -45.64 39.50 31.85
N CYS A 741 -45.95 38.19 31.71
CA CYS A 741 -46.24 37.37 30.51
C CYS A 741 -47.71 37.42 30.02
N PRO A 742 -48.07 36.72 28.92
CA PRO A 742 -48.91 35.49 29.02
C PRO A 742 -48.50 34.34 28.02
N LEU A 743 -49.40 33.47 27.50
CA LEU A 743 -49.82 32.13 28.04
C LEU A 743 -50.37 31.18 26.93
N ILE A 744 -50.11 29.84 27.01
CA ILE A 744 -50.91 28.68 26.44
C ILE A 744 -50.98 28.59 24.89
N GLY A 745 -51.04 27.46 24.14
CA GLY A 745 -51.14 25.98 24.33
C GLY A 745 -52.05 25.37 23.21
N PRO A 746 -52.36 24.05 23.09
CA PRO A 746 -51.73 22.79 23.54
C PRO A 746 -51.65 21.70 22.41
N PHE A 747 -51.80 20.40 22.74
CA PHE A 747 -51.74 19.15 21.92
C PHE A 747 -50.35 18.67 21.47
N GLY A 748 -50.00 17.36 21.47
CA GLY A 748 -50.72 16.13 21.85
C GLY A 748 -49.82 15.11 22.60
N GLN A 749 -50.30 13.90 22.90
CA GLN A 749 -49.70 12.98 23.90
C GLN A 749 -49.69 11.48 23.52
N VAL A 750 -48.61 10.76 23.93
CA VAL A 750 -48.60 9.35 24.46
C VAL A 750 -48.89 8.22 23.43
N PRO A 751 -48.44 6.93 23.61
CA PRO A 751 -47.72 6.28 24.71
C PRO A 751 -46.38 5.54 24.38
N ASP A 752 -45.60 5.22 25.43
CA ASP A 752 -44.71 4.04 25.48
C ASP A 752 -45.50 2.76 25.84
N ARG A 753 -45.24 1.61 25.19
CA ARG A 753 -45.52 0.26 25.75
C ARG A 753 -44.64 -0.88 25.18
N LEU A 754 -43.83 -1.46 26.07
CA LEU A 754 -43.29 -2.84 26.14
C LEU A 754 -42.42 -3.43 25.00
N PRO A 755 -41.52 -4.39 25.33
CA PRO A 755 -40.78 -5.24 24.40
C PRO A 755 -41.53 -6.57 24.12
N GLU A 756 -40.79 -7.60 23.65
CA GLU A 756 -41.23 -9.00 23.41
C GLU A 756 -42.16 -9.24 22.21
N LEU A 757 -41.63 -9.22 20.97
CA LEU A 757 -42.20 -9.98 19.84
C LEU A 757 -41.27 -10.15 18.61
N LEU A 758 -40.01 -10.58 18.81
CA LEU A 758 -39.14 -11.01 17.70
C LEU A 758 -38.13 -12.12 18.07
N ASN A 759 -38.53 -13.01 18.99
CA ASN A 759 -37.77 -14.20 19.39
C ASN A 759 -38.66 -15.45 19.32
N LEU A 760 -39.14 -15.77 18.11
CA LEU A 760 -39.83 -17.00 17.72
C LEU A 760 -39.92 -17.01 16.18
N LEU A 761 -39.84 -18.19 15.56
CA LEU A 761 -39.76 -18.40 14.09
C LEU A 761 -38.43 -18.01 13.42
N GLN A 762 -37.31 -18.50 13.95
CA GLN A 762 -36.16 -18.90 13.13
C GLN A 762 -35.51 -20.15 13.75
N GLU A 763 -35.89 -21.33 13.26
CA GLU A 763 -35.17 -22.60 13.50
C GLU A 763 -33.97 -22.71 12.55
N ASP A 764 -33.08 -21.72 12.56
CA ASP A 764 -31.83 -21.81 11.83
C ASP A 764 -30.85 -22.73 12.58
N ALA A 765 -30.16 -23.59 11.81
CA ALA A 765 -29.29 -24.61 12.35
C ALA A 765 -28.17 -24.03 13.24
N ASN A 766 -27.76 -24.79 14.26
CA ASN A 766 -26.80 -24.38 15.29
C ASN A 766 -25.37 -24.18 14.74
N ILE A 767 -25.15 -23.07 14.04
CA ILE A 767 -23.82 -22.58 13.63
C ILE A 767 -23.14 -22.03 14.89
N PRO A 768 -21.97 -22.56 15.31
CA PRO A 768 -21.27 -22.07 16.49
C PRO A 768 -20.85 -20.61 16.27
N ASN A 769 -21.35 -19.70 17.11
CA ASN A 769 -21.16 -18.25 16.97
C ASN A 769 -19.67 -17.85 17.07
N ARG A 770 -19.02 -17.72 15.91
CA ARG A 770 -17.57 -17.50 15.80
C ARG A 770 -17.24 -16.04 16.07
N ARG A 771 -16.37 -15.83 17.07
CA ARG A 771 -15.91 -14.51 17.52
C ARG A 771 -14.51 -14.20 17.00
N VAL A 772 -14.30 -13.01 16.42
CA VAL A 772 -13.01 -12.56 15.89
C VAL A 772 -12.66 -11.15 16.37
N LEU A 773 -11.43 -10.96 16.85
CA LEU A 773 -10.90 -9.68 17.31
C LEU A 773 -9.89 -9.14 16.29
N ILE A 774 -10.16 -7.97 15.71
CA ILE A 774 -9.29 -7.32 14.72
C ILE A 774 -8.54 -6.17 15.39
N THR A 775 -7.24 -6.32 15.62
CA THR A 775 -6.42 -5.23 16.17
C THR A 775 -5.90 -4.34 15.05
N GLY A 776 -6.03 -3.02 15.23
CA GLY A 776 -5.74 -2.06 14.17
C GLY A 776 -6.88 -1.93 13.14
N ALA A 777 -8.12 -2.23 13.53
CA ALA A 777 -9.33 -2.15 12.68
C ALA A 777 -9.57 -0.76 12.04
N THR A 778 -8.95 0.29 12.60
CA THR A 778 -8.94 1.65 12.05
C THR A 778 -7.97 1.88 10.89
N GLY A 779 -7.06 0.95 10.60
CA GLY A 779 -6.06 1.06 9.54
C GLY A 779 -6.53 0.47 8.22
N LEU A 780 -5.83 0.81 7.13
CA LEU A 780 -6.14 0.39 5.75
C LEU A 780 -6.54 -1.09 5.60
N LEU A 781 -5.73 -2.03 6.10
CA LEU A 781 -6.08 -3.45 6.08
C LEU A 781 -7.17 -3.80 7.11
N GLY A 782 -7.04 -3.29 8.35
CA GLY A 782 -7.96 -3.62 9.43
C GLY A 782 -9.42 -3.24 9.15
N ARG A 783 -9.67 -2.16 8.40
CA ARG A 783 -11.03 -1.79 7.95
C ARG A 783 -11.63 -2.84 7.02
N ALA A 784 -10.84 -3.37 6.09
CA ALA A 784 -11.26 -4.41 5.15
C ALA A 784 -11.43 -5.76 5.84
N VAL A 785 -10.51 -6.15 6.72
CA VAL A 785 -10.62 -7.38 7.53
C VAL A 785 -11.88 -7.35 8.39
N TYR A 786 -12.11 -6.27 9.15
CA TYR A 786 -13.34 -6.12 9.94
C TYR A 786 -14.61 -6.22 9.07
N LYS A 787 -14.61 -5.58 7.89
CA LYS A 787 -15.73 -5.61 6.95
C LYS A 787 -16.01 -7.04 6.46
N GLU A 788 -15.01 -7.74 5.94
CA GLU A 788 -15.12 -9.11 5.42
C GLU A 788 -15.69 -10.07 6.47
N PHE A 789 -15.17 -10.07 7.69
CA PHE A 789 -15.67 -10.94 8.76
C PHE A 789 -17.11 -10.58 9.16
N ASN A 790 -17.44 -9.29 9.29
CA ASN A 790 -18.78 -8.82 9.65
C ASN A 790 -19.82 -9.09 8.53
N GLU A 791 -19.43 -9.08 7.26
CA GLU A 791 -20.30 -9.38 6.12
C GLU A 791 -20.50 -10.90 5.91
N ASN A 792 -19.65 -11.73 6.53
CA ASN A 792 -19.73 -13.21 6.49
C ASN A 792 -20.21 -13.82 7.84
N ASN A 793 -21.10 -13.14 8.57
CA ASN A 793 -21.75 -13.63 9.80
C ASN A 793 -20.82 -14.00 10.99
N TRP A 794 -19.58 -13.53 11.03
CA TRP A 794 -18.76 -13.61 12.24
C TRP A 794 -19.11 -12.48 13.21
N HIS A 795 -19.12 -12.76 14.51
CA HIS A 795 -19.16 -11.73 15.53
C HIS A 795 -17.78 -11.05 15.60
N ALA A 796 -17.63 -9.97 14.82
CA ALA A 796 -16.40 -9.22 14.68
C ALA A 796 -16.34 -8.04 15.64
N VAL A 797 -15.30 -7.98 16.49
CA VAL A 797 -14.95 -6.79 17.27
C VAL A 797 -13.66 -6.20 16.71
N GLY A 798 -13.72 -4.95 16.28
CA GLY A 798 -12.54 -4.19 15.88
C GLY A 798 -12.05 -3.30 17.01
N CYS A 799 -10.73 -3.27 17.24
CA CYS A 799 -10.10 -2.29 18.12
C CYS A 799 -9.00 -1.49 17.40
N GLY A 800 -8.76 -0.27 17.90
CA GLY A 800 -7.72 0.64 17.41
C GLY A 800 -7.35 1.66 18.47
N TYR A 801 -6.52 2.64 18.12
CA TYR A 801 -6.02 3.63 19.08
C TYR A 801 -6.61 5.03 18.85
N SER A 802 -6.00 5.86 18.00
CA SER A 802 -6.37 7.28 17.81
C SER A 802 -7.69 7.49 17.06
N ARG A 803 -8.06 6.58 16.15
CA ARG A 803 -9.25 6.66 15.27
C ARG A 803 -10.41 5.74 15.70
N ALA A 804 -10.36 5.16 16.91
CA ALA A 804 -11.24 4.04 17.29
C ALA A 804 -12.72 4.44 17.44
N ARG A 805 -13.02 5.38 18.34
CA ARG A 805 -14.39 5.81 18.63
C ARG A 805 -14.99 6.63 17.47
N PRO A 806 -16.29 6.50 17.16
CA PRO A 806 -17.28 5.68 17.89
C PRO A 806 -17.33 4.21 17.47
N LYS A 807 -16.82 3.83 16.28
CA LYS A 807 -17.09 2.53 15.64
C LYS A 807 -16.36 1.33 16.29
N PHE A 808 -15.19 1.55 16.86
CA PHE A 808 -14.28 0.52 17.34
C PHE A 808 -13.88 0.75 18.80
N GLU A 809 -13.43 -0.31 19.47
CA GLU A 809 -12.90 -0.22 20.82
C GLU A 809 -11.53 0.46 20.86
N ARG A 810 -11.30 1.30 21.88
CA ARG A 810 -10.05 2.04 22.05
C ARG A 810 -9.10 1.26 22.95
N VAL A 811 -8.15 0.56 22.34
CA VAL A 811 -7.13 -0.24 23.03
C VAL A 811 -5.74 0.26 22.62
N ASN A 812 -4.85 0.41 23.60
CA ASN A 812 -3.43 0.63 23.37
C ASN A 812 -2.72 -0.73 23.44
N LEU A 813 -2.10 -1.20 22.35
CA LEU A 813 -1.43 -2.50 22.38
C LEU A 813 -0.11 -2.51 23.19
N LEU A 814 0.37 -1.33 23.60
CA LEU A 814 1.48 -1.18 24.55
C LEU A 814 1.03 -1.29 26.02
N ASP A 815 -0.27 -1.36 26.29
CA ASP A 815 -0.84 -1.58 27.62
C ASP A 815 -1.27 -3.04 27.75
N SER A 816 -0.44 -3.86 28.40
CA SER A 816 -0.71 -5.28 28.61
C SER A 816 -2.02 -5.55 29.36
N ILE A 817 -2.47 -4.64 30.25
CA ILE A 817 -3.72 -4.82 31.01
C ILE A 817 -4.90 -4.59 30.07
N GLY A 818 -4.92 -3.47 29.34
CA GLY A 818 -5.97 -3.19 28.35
C GLY A 818 -6.04 -4.20 27.18
N VAL A 819 -4.95 -4.93 26.90
CA VAL A 819 -4.93 -6.06 25.95
C VAL A 819 -5.47 -7.35 26.58
N HIS A 820 -5.13 -7.64 27.84
CA HIS A 820 -5.65 -8.79 28.58
C HIS A 820 -7.18 -8.68 28.76
N ASP A 821 -7.65 -7.54 29.28
CA ASP A 821 -9.06 -7.30 29.60
C ASP A 821 -9.98 -7.53 28.39
N ILE A 822 -9.68 -6.91 27.23
CA ILE A 822 -10.50 -7.09 26.02
C ILE A 822 -10.47 -8.52 25.47
N ILE A 823 -9.38 -9.26 25.65
CA ILE A 823 -9.29 -10.66 25.21
C ILE A 823 -10.08 -11.58 26.15
N GLN A 824 -10.02 -11.34 27.47
CA GLN A 824 -10.76 -12.14 28.45
C GLN A 824 -12.27 -11.84 28.44
N ASP A 825 -12.68 -10.58 28.27
CA ASP A 825 -14.10 -10.20 28.17
C ASP A 825 -14.75 -10.75 26.88
N PHE A 826 -14.01 -10.74 25.77
CA PHE A 826 -14.56 -11.12 24.46
C PHE A 826 -14.38 -12.61 24.11
N GLN A 827 -13.39 -13.30 24.70
CA GLN A 827 -13.04 -14.70 24.39
C GLN A 827 -12.98 -14.97 22.88
N PRO A 828 -12.10 -14.28 22.10
CA PRO A 828 -12.01 -14.48 20.65
C PRO A 828 -11.62 -15.92 20.30
N HIS A 829 -12.22 -16.47 19.24
CA HIS A 829 -11.74 -17.73 18.64
C HIS A 829 -10.57 -17.45 17.68
N VAL A 830 -10.53 -16.24 17.12
CA VAL A 830 -9.54 -15.76 16.16
C VAL A 830 -9.14 -14.34 16.53
N ILE A 831 -7.85 -14.03 16.44
CA ILE A 831 -7.32 -12.67 16.55
C ILE A 831 -6.56 -12.36 15.26
N VAL A 832 -6.90 -11.26 14.58
CA VAL A 832 -6.16 -10.79 13.39
C VAL A 832 -5.40 -9.52 13.76
N HIS A 833 -4.07 -9.59 13.71
CA HIS A 833 -3.19 -8.51 14.16
C HIS A 833 -2.71 -7.65 12.97
N CYS A 834 -3.49 -6.62 12.65
CA CYS A 834 -3.21 -5.67 11.56
C CYS A 834 -2.51 -4.38 12.05
N ALA A 835 -2.40 -4.16 13.36
CA ALA A 835 -1.72 -2.99 13.94
C ALA A 835 -0.19 -3.13 13.87
N ALA A 836 0.47 -2.16 13.22
CA ALA A 836 1.93 -2.02 13.18
C ALA A 836 2.28 -0.56 12.83
N GLU A 837 3.48 -0.10 13.19
CA GLU A 837 4.08 1.07 12.55
C GLU A 837 4.83 0.65 11.28
N ARG A 838 4.58 1.37 10.19
CA ARG A 838 4.97 1.04 8.81
C ARG A 838 5.45 2.25 7.99
N ARG A 839 5.58 3.43 8.60
CA ARG A 839 6.03 4.66 7.94
C ARG A 839 7.56 4.76 8.05
N PRO A 840 8.34 4.68 6.96
CA PRO A 840 9.81 4.63 7.02
C PRO A 840 10.40 5.74 7.90
N ASP A 841 9.95 6.98 7.69
CA ASP A 841 10.41 8.17 8.41
C ASP A 841 10.21 8.08 9.94
N VAL A 842 9.19 7.34 10.41
CA VAL A 842 8.93 7.08 11.83
C VAL A 842 9.76 5.90 12.34
N VAL A 843 9.91 4.87 11.52
CA VAL A 843 10.73 3.69 11.84
C VAL A 843 12.21 4.08 12.00
N GLU A 844 12.74 4.91 11.10
CA GLU A 844 14.14 5.37 11.16
C GLU A 844 14.39 6.39 12.27
N SER A 845 13.39 7.16 12.70
CA SER A 845 13.53 8.18 13.75
C SER A 845 13.14 7.73 15.16
N GLN A 846 12.38 6.64 15.31
CA GLN A 846 11.83 6.17 16.61
C GLN A 846 11.91 4.64 16.75
N ALA A 847 13.10 4.08 16.49
CA ALA A 847 13.38 2.65 16.50
C ALA A 847 12.78 1.90 17.72
N ASP A 848 12.98 2.42 18.93
CA ASP A 848 12.53 1.80 20.18
C ASP A 848 11.00 1.68 20.26
N VAL A 849 10.28 2.75 19.86
CA VAL A 849 8.81 2.79 19.86
C VAL A 849 8.25 1.83 18.81
N VAL A 850 8.92 1.70 17.67
CA VAL A 850 8.55 0.74 16.63
C VAL A 850 8.83 -0.70 17.05
N SER A 851 9.94 -0.97 17.75
CA SER A 851 10.21 -2.30 18.32
C SER A 851 9.15 -2.67 19.38
N GLN A 852 8.82 -1.75 20.29
CA GLN A 852 7.76 -1.95 21.28
C GLN A 852 6.40 -2.29 20.64
N LEU A 853 6.03 -1.63 19.54
CA LEU A 853 4.74 -1.87 18.86
C LEU A 853 4.74 -3.07 17.91
N ASN A 854 5.82 -3.30 17.14
CA ASN A 854 5.88 -4.36 16.11
C ASN A 854 6.38 -5.70 16.64
N VAL A 855 7.07 -5.72 17.79
CA VAL A 855 7.66 -6.91 18.43
C VAL A 855 7.04 -7.15 19.80
N THR A 856 7.21 -6.23 20.77
CA THR A 856 6.82 -6.49 22.16
C THR A 856 5.31 -6.65 22.32
N ALA A 857 4.52 -5.74 21.74
CA ALA A 857 3.06 -5.83 21.74
C ALA A 857 2.54 -7.06 20.99
N SER A 858 3.17 -7.43 19.86
CA SER A 858 2.82 -8.63 19.10
C SER A 858 3.10 -9.92 19.89
N GLY A 859 4.21 -9.96 20.64
CA GLY A 859 4.52 -11.04 21.57
C GLY A 859 3.56 -11.12 22.75
N ASN A 860 3.16 -9.98 23.33
CA ASN A 860 2.14 -9.95 24.38
C ASN A 860 0.78 -10.45 23.85
N LEU A 861 0.38 -10.01 22.67
CA LEU A 861 -0.85 -10.46 22.00
C LEU A 861 -0.81 -11.97 21.71
N ALA A 862 0.34 -12.54 21.36
CA ALA A 862 0.52 -13.97 21.16
C ALA A 862 0.35 -14.78 22.46
N LYS A 863 0.89 -14.30 23.59
CA LYS A 863 0.70 -14.91 24.91
C LYS A 863 -0.77 -14.92 25.33
N GLU A 864 -1.45 -13.78 25.24
CA GLU A 864 -2.88 -13.69 25.58
C GLU A 864 -3.73 -14.56 24.64
N ALA A 865 -3.43 -14.57 23.34
CA ALA A 865 -4.08 -15.46 22.38
C ALA A 865 -3.91 -16.94 22.74
N ALA A 866 -2.69 -17.37 23.12
CA ALA A 866 -2.44 -18.73 23.57
C ALA A 866 -3.19 -19.06 24.87
N GLY A 867 -3.26 -18.11 25.81
CA GLY A 867 -3.97 -18.24 27.09
C GLY A 867 -5.47 -18.51 26.96
N VAL A 868 -6.14 -17.96 25.94
CA VAL A 868 -7.56 -18.25 25.62
C VAL A 868 -7.75 -19.28 24.49
N GLY A 869 -6.66 -19.85 23.95
CA GLY A 869 -6.71 -20.80 22.83
C GLY A 869 -7.10 -20.21 21.48
N ALA A 870 -7.01 -18.89 21.30
CA ALA A 870 -7.35 -18.19 20.07
C ALA A 870 -6.33 -18.42 18.95
N PHE A 871 -6.82 -18.56 17.72
CA PHE A 871 -6.00 -18.57 16.52
C PHE A 871 -5.53 -17.15 16.18
N LEU A 872 -4.25 -16.85 16.41
CA LEU A 872 -3.65 -15.57 16.05
C LEU A 872 -3.13 -15.59 14.61
N ILE A 873 -3.62 -14.68 13.76
CA ILE A 873 -3.03 -14.35 12.46
C ILE A 873 -2.20 -13.06 12.62
N TYR A 874 -0.87 -13.19 12.53
CA TYR A 874 0.06 -12.05 12.49
C TYR A 874 0.28 -11.59 11.06
N ILE A 875 -0.05 -10.33 10.77
CA ILE A 875 0.23 -9.73 9.47
C ILE A 875 1.70 -9.26 9.41
N SER A 876 2.46 -9.80 8.46
CA SER A 876 3.87 -9.45 8.20
C SER A 876 4.07 -8.91 6.77
N THR A 877 5.29 -8.85 6.27
CA THR A 877 5.67 -8.10 5.07
C THR A 877 6.65 -8.85 4.16
N ASP A 878 6.57 -8.59 2.86
CA ASP A 878 7.63 -8.86 1.87
C ASP A 878 9.02 -8.31 2.27
N TYR A 879 9.07 -7.19 3.00
CA TYR A 879 10.33 -6.52 3.42
C TYR A 879 11.16 -7.32 4.44
N VAL A 880 10.74 -8.52 4.86
CA VAL A 880 11.62 -9.45 5.58
C VAL A 880 12.70 -10.08 4.68
N PHE A 881 12.56 -9.97 3.35
CA PHE A 881 13.51 -10.47 2.36
C PHE A 881 14.34 -9.33 1.73
N ASP A 882 15.50 -9.68 1.17
CA ASP A 882 16.41 -8.73 0.48
C ASP A 882 16.07 -8.47 -1.00
N GLY A 883 15.18 -9.28 -1.58
CA GLY A 883 14.75 -9.14 -2.96
C GLY A 883 15.83 -9.45 -4.01
N THR A 884 16.78 -10.32 -3.66
CA THR A 884 17.85 -10.83 -4.53
C THR A 884 17.46 -12.10 -5.29
N ASN A 885 16.68 -13.00 -4.68
CA ASN A 885 16.34 -14.32 -5.22
C ASN A 885 14.82 -14.63 -5.18
N PRO A 886 13.99 -13.87 -5.93
CA PRO A 886 12.56 -14.15 -6.08
C PRO A 886 12.28 -15.37 -7.00
N PRO A 887 11.10 -16.01 -6.88
CA PRO A 887 10.08 -15.81 -5.87
C PRO A 887 10.43 -16.51 -4.55
N TYR A 888 10.19 -15.84 -3.43
CA TYR A 888 10.48 -16.37 -2.09
C TYR A 888 9.33 -17.25 -1.58
N LYS A 889 9.67 -18.42 -1.04
CA LYS A 889 8.75 -19.35 -0.37
C LYS A 889 8.72 -19.12 1.14
N GLU A 890 7.77 -19.72 1.85
CA GLU A 890 7.71 -19.60 3.32
C GLU A 890 8.89 -20.26 4.04
N SER A 891 9.56 -21.21 3.39
CA SER A 891 10.78 -21.89 3.84
C SER A 891 12.03 -21.02 3.81
N ASP A 892 12.03 -19.95 3.03
CA ASP A 892 13.26 -19.29 2.62
C ASP A 892 13.76 -18.33 3.70
N ALA A 893 15.08 -18.27 3.88
CA ALA A 893 15.72 -17.52 4.96
C ALA A 893 15.48 -16.00 4.81
N PRO A 894 14.80 -15.35 5.77
CA PRO A 894 14.56 -13.91 5.70
C PRO A 894 15.83 -13.09 5.96
N ASN A 895 16.11 -12.10 5.12
CA ASN A 895 17.26 -11.19 5.20
C ASN A 895 16.81 -9.72 5.04
N PRO A 896 16.29 -9.07 6.09
CA PRO A 896 15.69 -7.73 6.00
C PRO A 896 16.73 -6.61 5.86
N LEU A 897 16.70 -5.90 4.73
CA LEU A 897 17.60 -4.77 4.43
C LEU A 897 17.35 -3.51 5.28
N ASN A 898 16.14 -3.33 5.81
CA ASN A 898 15.74 -2.13 6.56
C ASN A 898 15.11 -2.46 7.91
N LEU A 899 15.05 -1.46 8.80
CA LEU A 899 14.60 -1.60 10.18
C LEU A 899 13.12 -1.99 10.29
N TYR A 900 12.28 -1.63 9.31
CA TYR A 900 10.90 -2.10 9.26
C TYR A 900 10.84 -3.61 9.02
N GLY A 901 11.57 -4.13 8.02
CA GLY A 901 11.74 -5.56 7.80
C GLY A 901 12.28 -6.31 9.01
N LYS A 902 13.26 -5.73 9.73
CA LYS A 902 13.84 -6.31 10.95
C LYS A 902 12.81 -6.42 12.07
N THR A 903 12.14 -5.33 12.44
CA THR A 903 11.11 -5.36 13.50
C THR A 903 9.90 -6.23 13.14
N LYS A 904 9.54 -6.35 11.85
CA LYS A 904 8.50 -7.31 11.43
C LYS A 904 8.96 -8.76 11.55
N LEU A 905 10.19 -9.09 11.14
CA LEU A 905 10.76 -10.43 11.31
C LEU A 905 10.97 -10.83 12.78
N GLU A 906 11.39 -9.89 13.62
CA GLU A 906 11.46 -10.08 15.07
C GLU A 906 10.06 -10.38 15.65
N GLY A 907 9.03 -9.64 15.22
CA GLY A 907 7.65 -9.91 15.59
C GLY A 907 7.12 -11.27 15.09
N GLU A 908 7.52 -11.75 13.90
CA GLU A 908 7.19 -13.12 13.45
C GLU A 908 7.73 -14.17 14.41
N LYS A 909 9.01 -14.04 14.81
CA LYS A 909 9.65 -14.95 15.76
C LYS A 909 8.95 -14.91 17.11
N THR A 910 8.78 -13.72 17.69
CA THR A 910 8.15 -13.57 19.01
C THR A 910 6.69 -14.06 19.02
N VAL A 911 5.94 -13.94 17.92
CA VAL A 911 4.59 -14.53 17.82
C VAL A 911 4.65 -16.06 17.83
N LEU A 912 5.50 -16.67 17.00
CA LEU A 912 5.60 -18.14 16.89
C LEU A 912 6.20 -18.79 18.14
N GLU A 913 7.14 -18.12 18.81
CA GLU A 913 7.73 -18.52 20.10
C GLU A 913 6.72 -18.53 21.26
N ASN A 914 5.68 -17.67 21.20
CA ASN A 914 4.70 -17.53 22.28
C ASN A 914 3.32 -18.13 21.96
N ASN A 915 3.07 -18.52 20.70
CA ASN A 915 1.86 -19.23 20.29
C ASN A 915 2.16 -20.16 19.09
N GLU A 916 2.50 -21.42 19.38
CA GLU A 916 2.73 -22.45 18.36
C GLU A 916 1.52 -22.71 17.44
N GLY A 917 0.32 -22.28 17.84
CA GLY A 917 -0.92 -22.43 17.08
C GLY A 917 -1.19 -21.30 16.09
N ALA A 918 -0.38 -20.23 16.11
CA ALA A 918 -0.55 -19.03 15.29
C ALA A 918 -0.19 -19.25 13.81
N ALA A 919 -0.64 -18.32 12.97
CA ALA A 919 -0.22 -18.17 11.59
C ALA A 919 0.45 -16.82 11.35
N VAL A 920 1.48 -16.80 10.49
CA VAL A 920 2.14 -15.57 10.01
C VAL A 920 1.77 -15.41 8.55
N LEU A 921 1.10 -14.31 8.19
CA LEU A 921 0.73 -14.02 6.80
C LEU A 921 1.60 -12.89 6.27
N ARG A 922 2.60 -13.21 5.43
CA ARG A 922 3.42 -12.19 4.73
C ARG A 922 2.69 -11.67 3.51
N ILE A 923 2.62 -10.35 3.37
CA ILE A 923 1.95 -9.66 2.25
C ILE A 923 2.81 -8.50 1.73
N PRO A 924 2.72 -8.14 0.44
CA PRO A 924 3.50 -7.05 -0.16
C PRO A 924 2.80 -5.69 -0.01
N VAL A 925 3.14 -4.72 -0.86
CA VAL A 925 2.55 -3.38 -0.84
C VAL A 925 1.03 -3.39 -1.04
N LEU A 926 0.31 -2.81 -0.08
CA LEU A 926 -1.16 -2.81 -0.04
C LEU A 926 -1.79 -1.56 -0.64
N TYR A 927 -2.96 -1.73 -1.26
CA TYR A 927 -3.86 -0.65 -1.68
C TYR A 927 -5.33 -1.01 -1.40
N GLY A 928 -6.23 -0.01 -1.47
CA GLY A 928 -7.67 -0.20 -1.25
C GLY A 928 -8.38 1.11 -0.94
N GLU A 929 -9.59 0.99 -0.39
CA GLU A 929 -10.40 2.12 0.10
C GLU A 929 -9.68 2.86 1.24
N VAL A 930 -9.06 3.99 0.91
CA VAL A 930 -8.28 4.84 1.82
C VAL A 930 -9.08 6.02 2.38
N GLU A 931 -8.79 6.43 3.62
CA GLU A 931 -9.32 7.70 4.17
C GLU A 931 -8.60 8.92 3.58
N LYS A 932 -7.36 8.73 3.11
CA LYS A 932 -6.52 9.75 2.46
C LYS A 932 -5.53 9.07 1.51
N LEU A 933 -5.11 9.76 0.44
CA LEU A 933 -4.13 9.23 -0.52
C LEU A 933 -2.78 8.81 0.12
N GLU A 934 -2.35 9.47 1.21
CA GLU A 934 -1.15 9.11 2.00
C GLU A 934 -1.25 7.75 2.74
N GLU A 935 -2.44 7.15 2.84
CA GLU A 935 -2.64 5.91 3.61
C GLU A 935 -2.17 4.63 2.87
N SER A 936 -1.92 4.69 1.56
CA SER A 936 -1.19 3.66 0.80
C SER A 936 -0.05 4.25 -0.04
N ALA A 937 1.06 3.50 -0.12
CA ALA A 937 2.21 3.82 -0.97
C ALA A 937 1.90 3.72 -2.47
N VAL A 938 0.72 3.22 -2.85
CA VAL A 938 0.17 3.20 -4.21
C VAL A 938 -0.74 4.41 -4.43
N THR A 939 -1.72 4.64 -3.54
CA THR A 939 -2.72 5.71 -3.70
C THR A 939 -2.11 7.12 -3.68
N VAL A 940 -1.00 7.32 -2.96
CA VAL A 940 -0.25 8.58 -2.90
C VAL A 940 0.30 9.03 -4.26
N MET A 941 0.30 8.16 -5.27
CA MET A 941 0.72 8.49 -6.64
C MET A 941 -0.39 9.19 -7.44
N PHE A 942 -1.65 9.15 -6.99
CA PHE A 942 -2.77 9.66 -7.77
C PHE A 942 -2.72 11.17 -8.02
N ASP A 943 -2.28 11.97 -7.04
CA ASP A 943 -2.07 13.41 -7.23
C ASP A 943 -1.09 13.67 -8.38
N LYS A 944 0.07 12.99 -8.37
CA LYS A 944 1.06 13.08 -9.46
C LYS A 944 0.49 12.67 -10.82
N VAL A 945 -0.46 11.74 -10.87
CA VAL A 945 -1.16 11.36 -12.11
C VAL A 945 -2.13 12.47 -12.56
N GLN A 946 -2.86 13.08 -11.63
CA GLN A 946 -3.83 14.14 -11.93
C GLN A 946 -3.18 15.48 -12.35
N PHE A 947 -2.04 15.87 -11.78
CA PHE A 947 -1.34 17.12 -12.08
C PHE A 947 -0.51 17.05 -13.38
N SER A 948 -1.18 16.80 -14.51
CA SER A 948 -0.55 16.61 -15.83
C SER A 948 0.19 17.83 -16.40
N ASN A 949 0.11 18.99 -15.73
CA ASN A 949 0.84 20.21 -16.05
C ASN A 949 2.26 20.25 -15.45
N LYS A 950 2.64 19.26 -14.62
CA LYS A 950 3.96 19.17 -13.99
C LYS A 950 4.56 17.79 -14.22
N SER A 951 5.77 17.72 -14.78
CA SER A 951 6.47 16.44 -14.94
C SER A 951 6.75 15.80 -13.59
N ALA A 952 6.41 14.51 -13.47
CA ALA A 952 6.44 13.78 -12.20
C ALA A 952 7.30 12.52 -12.33
N ASN A 953 8.47 12.55 -11.72
CA ASN A 953 9.36 11.39 -11.69
C ASN A 953 8.77 10.28 -10.78
N MET A 954 8.88 9.04 -11.24
CA MET A 954 8.38 7.82 -10.60
C MET A 954 9.44 6.72 -10.65
N ASP A 955 9.52 5.92 -9.59
CA ASP A 955 10.42 4.77 -9.46
C ASP A 955 10.02 3.63 -10.42
N HIS A 956 10.94 3.28 -11.31
CA HIS A 956 10.85 2.18 -12.29
C HIS A 956 11.97 1.14 -12.04
N TRP A 957 12.62 1.18 -10.88
CA TRP A 957 13.66 0.23 -10.47
C TRP A 957 13.08 -0.89 -9.61
N GLN A 958 12.24 -0.54 -8.62
CA GLN A 958 11.74 -1.52 -7.65
C GLN A 958 10.50 -2.26 -8.15
N GLN A 959 10.63 -3.59 -8.32
CA GLN A 959 9.52 -4.49 -8.62
C GLN A 959 8.66 -4.72 -7.38
N ARG A 960 7.34 -4.65 -7.55
CA ARG A 960 6.35 -4.77 -6.46
C ARG A 960 5.12 -5.50 -6.98
N PHE A 961 4.29 -6.00 -6.06
CA PHE A 961 3.03 -6.66 -6.36
C PHE A 961 1.89 -5.96 -5.60
N PRO A 962 1.24 -4.94 -6.19
CA PRO A 962 0.16 -4.22 -5.54
C PRO A 962 -1.00 -5.17 -5.20
N THR A 963 -1.26 -5.35 -3.90
CA THR A 963 -2.25 -6.31 -3.40
C THR A 963 -3.41 -5.59 -2.74
N ASN A 964 -4.65 -5.97 -3.09
CA ASN A 964 -5.86 -5.34 -2.57
C ASN A 964 -6.14 -5.80 -1.13
N VAL A 965 -6.48 -4.88 -0.23
CA VAL A 965 -6.89 -5.24 1.14
C VAL A 965 -8.17 -6.08 1.19
N LYS A 966 -9.06 -5.99 0.18
CA LYS A 966 -10.23 -6.89 0.06
C LYS A 966 -9.80 -8.35 -0.10
N ASP A 967 -8.78 -8.59 -0.92
CA ASP A 967 -8.23 -9.92 -1.18
C ASP A 967 -7.54 -10.49 0.07
N VAL A 968 -6.71 -9.68 0.75
CA VAL A 968 -6.05 -10.09 2.00
C VAL A 968 -7.07 -10.36 3.11
N ALA A 969 -8.16 -9.57 3.19
CA ALA A 969 -9.24 -9.80 4.14
C ALA A 969 -9.95 -11.14 3.90
N SER A 970 -10.31 -11.42 2.63
CA SER A 970 -10.88 -12.71 2.22
C SER A 970 -9.96 -13.87 2.58
N VAL A 971 -8.65 -13.76 2.32
CA VAL A 971 -7.65 -14.75 2.74
C VAL A 971 -7.58 -14.92 4.27
N CYS A 972 -7.62 -13.83 5.06
CA CYS A 972 -7.64 -13.93 6.52
C CYS A 972 -8.88 -14.69 7.04
N ARG A 973 -10.06 -14.45 6.42
CA ARG A 973 -11.29 -15.16 6.75
C ARG A 973 -11.22 -16.63 6.34
N GLN A 974 -10.84 -16.93 5.10
CA GLN A 974 -10.71 -18.30 4.58
C GLN A 974 -9.72 -19.13 5.40
N LEU A 975 -8.55 -18.57 5.77
CA LEU A 975 -7.56 -19.22 6.63
C LEU A 975 -8.11 -19.49 8.04
N SER A 976 -8.91 -18.55 8.57
CA SER A 976 -9.59 -18.71 9.86
C SER A 976 -10.65 -19.81 9.82
N GLU A 977 -11.51 -19.83 8.80
CA GLU A 977 -12.55 -20.86 8.61
C GLU A 977 -11.93 -22.25 8.45
N LYS A 978 -10.85 -22.36 7.66
CA LYS A 978 -10.05 -23.60 7.55
C LYS A 978 -9.48 -24.02 8.90
N ARG A 979 -8.85 -23.12 9.67
CA ARG A 979 -8.28 -23.43 11.00
C ARG A 979 -9.33 -23.76 12.08
N MET A 980 -10.57 -23.34 11.89
CA MET A 980 -11.71 -23.72 12.72
C MET A 980 -12.28 -25.12 12.41
N LEU A 981 -11.81 -25.78 11.35
CA LEU A 981 -12.15 -27.16 10.97
C LEU A 981 -10.94 -28.09 11.06
N ASP A 982 -9.76 -27.60 10.71
CA ASP A 982 -8.49 -28.33 10.70
C ASP A 982 -7.44 -27.64 11.62
N PRO A 983 -7.04 -28.27 12.75
CA PRO A 983 -6.02 -27.71 13.64
C PRO A 983 -4.59 -27.72 13.06
N SER A 984 -4.35 -28.33 11.90
CA SER A 984 -3.04 -28.35 11.24
C SER A 984 -2.65 -27.00 10.62
N ILE A 985 -3.62 -26.11 10.37
CA ILE A 985 -3.43 -24.83 9.70
C ILE A 985 -2.70 -23.81 10.62
N LYS A 986 -1.36 -23.87 10.62
CA LYS A 986 -0.48 -23.00 11.40
C LYS A 986 0.86 -22.69 10.72
N GLY A 987 1.62 -21.76 11.29
CA GLY A 987 2.92 -21.32 10.78
C GLY A 987 2.82 -20.25 9.66
N THR A 988 3.91 -20.09 8.90
CA THR A 988 4.02 -19.02 7.89
C THR A 988 3.25 -19.36 6.61
N PHE A 989 2.62 -18.35 6.02
CA PHE A 989 1.93 -18.34 4.73
C PHE A 989 2.24 -17.04 3.99
N HIS A 990 2.27 -17.07 2.66
CA HIS A 990 2.41 -15.88 1.82
C HIS A 990 1.13 -15.59 1.02
N TRP A 991 0.76 -14.31 0.88
CA TRP A 991 -0.26 -13.90 -0.11
C TRP A 991 0.13 -12.64 -0.87
N SER A 992 -0.10 -12.65 -2.18
CA SER A 992 0.25 -11.57 -3.10
C SER A 992 -0.72 -11.53 -4.28
N GLY A 993 -0.98 -10.33 -4.80
CA GLY A 993 -1.43 -10.13 -6.17
C GLY A 993 -0.41 -10.70 -7.17
N ASN A 994 -0.87 -11.05 -8.37
CA ASN A 994 -0.07 -11.68 -9.44
C ASN A 994 0.43 -10.69 -10.50
N GLU A 995 -0.06 -9.44 -10.50
CA GLU A 995 0.43 -8.37 -11.37
C GLU A 995 1.72 -7.77 -10.82
N GLN A 996 2.86 -8.01 -11.48
CA GLN A 996 4.13 -7.35 -11.17
C GLN A 996 4.14 -5.93 -11.73
N MET A 997 4.43 -4.92 -10.90
CA MET A 997 4.51 -3.52 -11.31
C MET A 997 5.53 -2.73 -10.47
N THR A 998 6.27 -1.84 -11.11
CA THR A 998 6.98 -0.73 -10.47
C THR A 998 6.04 0.42 -10.10
N LYS A 999 6.54 1.47 -9.43
CA LYS A 999 5.72 2.67 -9.15
C LYS A 999 5.38 3.47 -10.41
N TYR A 1000 6.26 3.48 -11.41
CA TYR A 1000 5.97 4.07 -12.72
C TYR A 1000 4.83 3.34 -13.42
N GLU A 1001 4.89 2.00 -13.52
CA GLU A 1001 3.83 1.20 -14.16
C GLU A 1001 2.50 1.31 -13.42
N MET A 1002 2.49 1.20 -12.08
CA MET A 1002 1.28 1.45 -11.29
C MET A 1002 0.69 2.84 -11.56
N ALA A 1003 1.52 3.88 -11.70
CA ALA A 1003 1.03 5.24 -11.98
C ALA A 1003 0.47 5.39 -13.40
N CYS A 1004 1.06 4.72 -14.39
CA CYS A 1004 0.50 4.63 -15.74
C CYS A 1004 -0.83 3.87 -15.73
N THR A 1005 -0.91 2.69 -15.12
CA THR A 1005 -2.17 1.92 -15.03
C THR A 1005 -3.26 2.66 -14.23
N ILE A 1006 -2.89 3.50 -13.25
CA ILE A 1006 -3.82 4.43 -12.60
C ILE A 1006 -4.33 5.49 -13.59
N ALA A 1007 -3.47 6.08 -14.43
CA ALA A 1007 -3.89 7.00 -15.48
C ALA A 1007 -4.86 6.31 -16.46
N ASP A 1008 -4.51 5.11 -16.92
CA ASP A 1008 -5.31 4.27 -17.83
C ASP A 1008 -6.62 3.77 -17.18
N ALA A 1009 -6.69 3.67 -15.85
CA ALA A 1009 -7.91 3.34 -15.12
C ALA A 1009 -8.93 4.50 -15.11
N PHE A 1010 -8.44 5.75 -15.19
CA PHE A 1010 -9.25 6.98 -15.15
C PHE A 1010 -9.32 7.73 -16.49
N ASN A 1011 -8.73 7.20 -17.55
CA ASN A 1011 -8.56 7.85 -18.86
C ASN A 1011 -7.85 9.22 -18.76
N LEU A 1012 -6.85 9.31 -17.88
CA LEU A 1012 -5.98 10.48 -17.71
C LEU A 1012 -4.70 10.33 -18.54
N PRO A 1013 -4.05 11.43 -18.98
CA PRO A 1013 -2.76 11.36 -19.65
C PRO A 1013 -1.66 10.89 -18.68
N SER A 1014 -0.75 10.05 -19.17
CA SER A 1014 0.43 9.56 -18.45
C SER A 1014 1.75 10.17 -18.94
N SER A 1015 1.74 10.96 -20.01
CA SER A 1015 2.94 11.47 -20.70
C SER A 1015 3.81 12.46 -19.92
N HIS A 1016 3.33 12.96 -18.78
CA HIS A 1016 4.11 13.77 -17.84
C HIS A 1016 4.83 12.93 -16.77
N LEU A 1017 4.48 11.65 -16.63
CA LEU A 1017 5.17 10.70 -15.75
C LEU A 1017 6.51 10.32 -16.37
N ARG A 1018 7.58 10.32 -15.57
CA ARG A 1018 8.93 9.95 -16.02
C ARG A 1018 9.48 8.77 -15.22
N PRO A 1019 9.89 7.66 -15.86
CA PRO A 1019 10.54 6.56 -15.15
C PRO A 1019 11.94 6.97 -14.68
N ILE A 1020 12.31 6.57 -13.46
CA ILE A 1020 13.69 6.50 -12.97
C ILE A 1020 14.04 5.02 -12.84
N THR A 1021 14.98 4.55 -13.65
CA THR A 1021 15.52 3.18 -13.61
C THR A 1021 16.70 3.03 -12.67
N ASP A 1022 17.27 4.15 -12.20
CA ASP A 1022 18.43 4.16 -11.31
C ASP A 1022 18.06 3.69 -9.89
N SER A 1023 19.01 3.05 -9.21
CA SER A 1023 18.84 2.64 -7.82
C SER A 1023 18.66 3.87 -6.90
N PRO A 1024 17.63 3.93 -6.03
CA PRO A 1024 17.41 5.08 -5.15
C PRO A 1024 18.57 5.32 -4.16
N VAL A 1025 19.33 6.40 -4.38
CA VAL A 1025 20.52 6.76 -3.59
C VAL A 1025 20.19 7.27 -2.17
N VAL A 1026 18.92 7.56 -1.85
CA VAL A 1026 18.51 8.24 -0.61
C VAL A 1026 17.35 7.53 0.11
N GLY A 1027 17.55 7.26 1.40
CA GLY A 1027 16.55 6.70 2.33
C GLY A 1027 16.69 5.19 2.56
N ALA A 1028 15.76 4.62 3.35
CA ALA A 1028 15.70 3.19 3.69
C ALA A 1028 15.99 2.26 2.49
N LEU A 1029 16.98 1.37 2.63
CA LEU A 1029 17.31 0.32 1.66
C LEU A 1029 16.07 -0.54 1.35
N ARG A 1030 15.87 -0.87 0.07
CA ARG A 1030 14.66 -1.56 -0.40
C ARG A 1030 15.00 -2.81 -1.21
N PRO A 1031 14.25 -3.91 -1.06
CA PRO A 1031 14.44 -5.10 -1.86
C PRO A 1031 14.09 -4.83 -3.34
N ARG A 1032 14.95 -5.24 -4.27
CA ARG A 1032 14.75 -4.97 -5.72
C ARG A 1032 13.51 -5.69 -6.26
N ASN A 1033 13.35 -6.96 -5.93
CA ASN A 1033 12.13 -7.73 -6.18
C ASN A 1033 11.87 -8.74 -5.05
N ALA A 1034 10.95 -8.43 -4.13
CA ALA A 1034 10.52 -9.33 -3.05
C ALA A 1034 9.22 -10.08 -3.39
N GLN A 1035 9.13 -10.64 -4.60
CA GLN A 1035 8.00 -11.49 -5.01
C GLN A 1035 7.81 -12.66 -4.05
N LEU A 1036 6.56 -12.90 -3.62
CA LEU A 1036 6.19 -13.99 -2.74
C LEU A 1036 5.54 -15.13 -3.55
N ASP A 1037 6.01 -16.36 -3.34
CA ASP A 1037 5.36 -17.58 -3.86
C ASP A 1037 4.09 -17.85 -3.03
N CYS A 1038 2.93 -17.92 -3.69
CA CYS A 1038 1.64 -18.12 -3.03
C CYS A 1038 1.17 -19.59 -3.03
N SER A 1039 1.96 -20.50 -3.61
CA SER A 1039 1.57 -21.90 -3.89
C SER A 1039 1.00 -22.63 -2.68
N LYS A 1040 1.48 -22.33 -1.46
CA LYS A 1040 1.01 -22.97 -0.22
C LYS A 1040 -0.45 -22.67 0.10
N LEU A 1041 -0.92 -21.43 -0.10
CA LEU A 1041 -2.32 -21.07 0.09
C LEU A 1041 -3.18 -21.55 -1.10
N GLU A 1042 -2.65 -21.47 -2.32
CA GLU A 1042 -3.35 -21.94 -3.52
C GLU A 1042 -3.63 -23.46 -3.46
N MET A 1043 -2.68 -24.28 -3.02
CA MET A 1043 -2.89 -25.71 -2.75
C MET A 1043 -3.93 -26.00 -1.65
N LEU A 1044 -4.11 -25.09 -0.69
CA LEU A 1044 -5.17 -25.20 0.33
C LEU A 1044 -6.55 -24.76 -0.18
N GLY A 1045 -6.64 -24.25 -1.41
CA GLY A 1045 -7.85 -23.62 -1.95
C GLY A 1045 -8.16 -22.27 -1.29
N ILE A 1046 -7.13 -21.57 -0.80
CA ILE A 1046 -7.24 -20.26 -0.15
C ILE A 1046 -6.69 -19.19 -1.11
N GLY A 1047 -7.51 -18.18 -1.42
CA GLY A 1047 -7.08 -17.09 -2.29
C GLY A 1047 -8.20 -16.22 -2.84
N GLN A 1048 -7.85 -15.01 -3.24
CA GLN A 1048 -8.65 -14.09 -4.05
C GLN A 1048 -7.73 -13.07 -4.71
N ARG A 1049 -7.92 -12.73 -6.00
CA ARG A 1049 -7.14 -11.69 -6.68
C ARG A 1049 -8.06 -10.75 -7.46
N THR A 1050 -8.16 -9.51 -7.00
CA THR A 1050 -8.86 -8.41 -7.67
C THR A 1050 -7.88 -7.73 -8.65
N PRO A 1051 -8.15 -7.71 -9.97
CA PRO A 1051 -7.25 -7.08 -10.94
C PRO A 1051 -6.97 -5.61 -10.61
N PHE A 1052 -5.71 -5.21 -10.68
CA PHE A 1052 -5.22 -3.92 -10.18
C PHE A 1052 -6.00 -2.74 -10.75
N ARG A 1053 -6.21 -2.71 -12.08
CA ARG A 1053 -6.96 -1.66 -12.77
C ARG A 1053 -8.41 -1.50 -12.28
N VAL A 1054 -9.03 -2.58 -11.80
CA VAL A 1054 -10.40 -2.55 -11.22
C VAL A 1054 -10.33 -2.05 -9.78
N GLY A 1055 -9.54 -2.72 -8.93
CA GLY A 1055 -9.46 -2.38 -7.50
C GLY A 1055 -8.95 -0.96 -7.25
N ILE A 1056 -7.98 -0.48 -8.04
CA ILE A 1056 -7.42 0.88 -7.87
C ILE A 1056 -8.40 1.96 -8.34
N ARG A 1057 -9.27 1.65 -9.31
CA ARG A 1057 -10.36 2.53 -9.75
C ARG A 1057 -11.44 2.66 -8.68
N GLU A 1058 -11.85 1.56 -8.05
CA GLU A 1058 -12.73 1.59 -6.87
C GLU A 1058 -12.12 2.40 -5.72
N SER A 1059 -10.82 2.25 -5.50
CA SER A 1059 -10.09 2.90 -4.40
C SER A 1059 -9.95 4.42 -4.56
N LEU A 1060 -9.83 4.91 -5.79
CA LEU A 1060 -9.42 6.29 -6.08
C LEU A 1060 -10.52 7.20 -6.65
N TRP A 1061 -11.65 6.66 -7.14
CA TRP A 1061 -12.71 7.50 -7.73
C TRP A 1061 -13.23 8.64 -6.82
N PRO A 1062 -13.30 8.53 -5.47
CA PRO A 1062 -13.73 9.64 -4.62
C PRO A 1062 -12.75 10.81 -4.59
N PHE A 1063 -11.50 10.58 -4.99
CA PHE A 1063 -10.40 11.55 -4.99
C PHE A 1063 -10.16 12.18 -6.38
N LEU A 1064 -10.97 11.84 -7.39
CA LEU A 1064 -10.86 12.38 -8.74
C LEU A 1064 -11.32 13.85 -8.77
N VAL A 1065 -10.42 14.75 -9.14
CA VAL A 1065 -10.63 16.20 -9.10
C VAL A 1065 -11.46 16.66 -10.30
N ASP A 1066 -12.78 16.73 -10.13
CA ASP A 1066 -13.67 17.39 -11.09
C ASP A 1066 -13.32 18.88 -11.21
N LYS A 1067 -12.98 19.31 -12.44
CA LYS A 1067 -12.50 20.65 -12.79
C LYS A 1067 -13.59 21.73 -12.78
N ARG A 1068 -14.89 21.41 -12.96
CA ARG A 1068 -16.02 22.35 -13.21
C ARG A 1068 -15.72 23.85 -13.09
N TRP A 1069 -15.73 24.39 -11.87
CA TRP A 1069 -15.54 25.81 -11.55
C TRP A 1069 -14.13 26.11 -10.99
N ARG A 1070 -13.28 25.09 -10.88
CA ARG A 1070 -12.01 25.05 -10.16
C ARG A 1070 -10.82 25.31 -11.09
N GLN A 1071 -10.91 26.38 -11.89
CA GLN A 1071 -9.94 26.67 -12.97
C GLN A 1071 -8.48 26.75 -12.49
N THR A 1072 -8.23 27.15 -11.23
CA THR A 1072 -6.90 27.29 -10.63
C THR A 1072 -6.45 26.12 -9.74
N VAL A 1073 -7.24 25.05 -9.56
CA VAL A 1073 -6.89 23.95 -8.63
C VAL A 1073 -5.69 23.11 -9.09
N PHE A 1074 -5.23 23.29 -10.34
CA PHE A 1074 -4.05 22.67 -10.90
C PHE A 1074 -2.85 23.64 -11.02
N HIS A 1075 -2.94 24.84 -10.44
CA HIS A 1075 -1.94 25.91 -10.55
C HIS A 1075 -1.24 26.16 -9.20
#